data_AF-A0A496B407-F1
#
_entry.id   AF-A0A496B407-F1
#
_cell.length_a   1.000
_cell.length_b   1.000
_cell.length_c   1.000
_cell.angle_alpha   90.00
_cell.angle_beta   90.00
_cell.angle_gamma   90.00
#
_symmetry.space_group_name_H-M   'P 1'
#
loop_
_entity.id
_entity.type
_entity.pdbx_description
1 polymer ?
#
loop_
_entity_poly.entity_id
_entity_poly.type
_entity_poly.pdbx_seq_one_letter_code
_entity_poly.pdbx_strand_id
1 'polypeptide(L)'
;MLSLCRTTLSPLYLFCAFVLVLNLFVLSAGAVDEPIPTQKQTPISGTTSEETFNFEDIYRIELNLDVSGNIEMIATEGRNISVTLEKQIQPTDAADDALIRAYLDNISLTGTRDDGTLQLNTQVPGGDVPETKSNPFSKMAELQARLRKQLQLKWTIKTPADVSVKLDVKNGDIRLKSIRGKIEISTETGNVQLDETLGNYNIIVKKGRIYGKILLTHGQNKLETQDGSIELVMLDTVAAPMDITAHSGNIRLKLPENYAINAELESEKQQVVINLPAQIDNETSLTIINDGGPLFRLKATNTISLLPSSSDTENTPSNAEADPFIDAILPVPKTTRSPIIDGNLSEIVWQTAQVLSPFLNSEGTEEAGNPTETFLLWDSENFYIGVKAHISESQFPHISQTQHDSPIWEDECIEILIDPNLQTDIYYHLVINPIGAHFDQQVNVPGKPSFRFAPHDVQRTLNQKAMQTSFEGDSKWNSEAKVAAQINTSSWSIEVALPRKILEKPTQSDSQTESASENRWLFNIHRKAYNSSGGAENLVSTTQREYSYWLPTYDNEYPWWFHSPQQYIGVLSERYAPAMGVLNLVTAPLTASEAFTSEEKFQVTAIEIEGNTTIPTEVIQQNIPIQPKDVITISQLSWLIAELRAHDWFQDVRLETRQGQLVPGDPQFFPIASVHIQVTEAPVVLARQIKINGNRSFPSQFIKDWFQLKPSYLAVTAARFKQQLIANFYFNRGYEFATVNYRMANDVLEFSINEGTLHEIRFTGNTRISRAELLSALDLKTENSTGKQSSQTPDIYHHTLGQTKINRMRKKLRENNEHFKSVRDWRVQREGGKNVMIVEIEEQPFAKPGGFPIIQFNRVHGLMLGAGGTVATRLTGAEKVFVSISRGFSSKIWNYHAGIEKGFFKRQPLKIGGNFYKLTEVSSNPYLHHGDATLTAAYYGFDIQDYYERWGTQGWITYAPTEWSYLRLELTGENHGNLSKSTDWSYFNRNQFKRGNSRIDRGQLRNLALVFAFDTRDHRSTSIQDFHTLFSANERTRRGWRAQFAFELTGQYFGGDYDFNFYRFEIARYTPLSGPHNLNIRVTGDFSDAPLPRQRLLHLGGGNTVRGHDFNRFAGDNRLLLNLEYRFIRETIRRDPDAVIGWTLSCFLDTGSVWWHGDTPFSNLETFLERIKTSIGIGGSVFIDPFGNLNPWSFAIEVAEALDSSFSLRNPKLILRFSRIF
;
A
#
# COMPACT_ATOMS: atom_id res chain seq x y z
N MET A 1 49.83 -10.32 0.80
CA MET A 1 48.81 -10.63 -0.22
C MET A 1 48.70 -12.12 -0.57
N LEU A 2 49.78 -12.90 -0.69
CA LEU A 2 49.72 -14.33 -1.07
C LEU A 2 49.11 -15.31 -0.04
N SER A 3 48.74 -14.86 1.17
CA SER A 3 48.11 -15.72 2.19
C SER A 3 46.59 -15.60 2.29
N LEU A 4 45.96 -14.65 1.57
CA LEU A 4 44.50 -14.45 1.60
C LEU A 4 43.77 -15.28 0.54
N CYS A 5 44.45 -15.65 -0.56
CA CYS A 5 43.97 -16.61 -1.54
C CYS A 5 44.40 -18.04 -1.17
N ARG A 6 44.40 -18.41 0.12
CA ARG A 6 44.64 -19.81 0.54
C ARG A 6 43.46 -20.54 1.22
N THR A 7 42.28 -19.91 1.29
CA THR A 7 41.23 -20.28 2.25
C THR A 7 39.77 -20.18 1.76
N THR A 8 39.47 -20.01 0.45
CA THR A 8 38.08 -19.74 -0.02
C THR A 8 37.52 -20.54 -1.25
N LEU A 9 37.99 -21.75 -1.62
CA LEU A 9 37.38 -22.61 -2.71
C LEU A 9 36.64 -24.02 -2.50
N SER A 10 36.95 -24.98 -1.59
CA SER A 10 36.35 -26.35 -1.48
C SER A 10 34.94 -26.44 -0.92
N PRO A 11 34.60 -25.77 0.17
CA PRO A 11 33.21 -25.48 0.48
C PRO A 11 32.36 -24.99 -0.69
N LEU A 12 32.95 -24.39 -1.73
CA LEU A 12 32.24 -24.09 -2.97
C LEU A 12 31.92 -25.40 -3.72
N TYR A 13 32.93 -26.22 -3.95
CA TYR A 13 32.87 -27.50 -4.67
C TYR A 13 31.96 -28.59 -4.14
N LEU A 14 32.10 -28.91 -2.85
CA LEU A 14 31.32 -30.00 -2.28
C LEU A 14 29.82 -29.72 -2.39
N PHE A 15 29.46 -28.43 -2.49
CA PHE A 15 28.09 -28.00 -2.71
C PHE A 15 27.55 -28.34 -4.12
N CYS A 16 28.37 -28.37 -5.18
CA CYS A 16 27.88 -28.67 -6.54
C CYS A 16 27.83 -30.16 -6.88
N ALA A 17 28.73 -30.99 -6.33
CA ALA A 17 28.69 -32.43 -6.57
C ALA A 17 27.43 -33.09 -5.97
N PHE A 18 26.88 -32.52 -4.90
CA PHE A 18 25.75 -33.11 -4.15
C PHE A 18 24.38 -32.90 -4.82
N VAL A 19 24.21 -31.85 -5.63
CA VAL A 19 22.92 -31.46 -6.23
C VAL A 19 22.53 -32.34 -7.44
N LEU A 20 23.49 -33.05 -8.05
CA LEU A 20 23.30 -33.73 -9.33
C LEU A 20 22.80 -35.20 -9.21
N VAL A 21 22.73 -35.77 -8.00
CA VAL A 21 22.52 -37.23 -7.79
C VAL A 21 21.09 -37.62 -7.38
N LEU A 22 20.28 -36.70 -6.86
CA LEU A 22 19.12 -37.07 -6.01
C LEU A 22 17.72 -36.79 -6.60
N ASN A 23 17.54 -36.89 -7.93
CA ASN A 23 16.22 -36.78 -8.57
C ASN A 23 16.04 -37.72 -9.79
N LEU A 24 15.84 -39.02 -9.53
CA LEU A 24 15.25 -39.99 -10.47
C LEU A 24 14.29 -40.93 -9.69
N PHE A 25 13.13 -41.28 -10.30
CA PHE A 25 12.05 -42.18 -9.82
C PHE A 25 10.91 -41.63 -8.92
N VAL A 26 10.10 -40.71 -9.46
CA VAL A 26 8.68 -40.89 -9.90
C VAL A 26 7.64 -41.65 -9.02
N LEU A 27 6.57 -40.91 -8.62
CA LEU A 27 5.14 -41.26 -8.31
C LEU A 27 4.82 -42.26 -7.16
N SER A 28 3.77 -42.10 -6.31
CA SER A 28 2.70 -41.10 -6.09
C SER A 28 1.92 -41.44 -4.76
N ALA A 29 0.80 -40.84 -4.29
CA ALA A 29 -0.17 -39.86 -4.79
C ALA A 29 -0.98 -39.19 -3.62
N GLY A 30 -1.55 -37.98 -3.85
CA GLY A 30 -2.65 -37.36 -3.06
C GLY A 30 -2.28 -36.67 -1.73
N ALA A 31 -2.82 -35.49 -1.36
CA ALA A 31 -3.64 -34.48 -2.05
C ALA A 31 -3.40 -33.10 -1.37
N VAL A 32 -3.21 -31.98 -2.10
CA VAL A 32 -4.17 -30.84 -2.29
C VAL A 32 -4.51 -30.12 -0.94
N ASP A 33 -4.28 -28.83 -0.68
CA ASP A 33 -4.17 -27.61 -1.53
C ASP A 33 -3.21 -26.50 -0.96
N GLU A 34 -3.00 -25.40 -1.72
CA GLU A 34 -2.17 -24.18 -1.45
C GLU A 34 -2.64 -23.30 -0.24
N PRO A 35 -1.92 -22.24 0.28
CA PRO A 35 -0.92 -21.35 -0.38
C PRO A 35 0.28 -20.75 0.44
N ILE A 36 1.08 -19.93 -0.26
CA ILE A 36 2.35 -19.21 0.10
C ILE A 36 2.05 -17.75 0.55
N PRO A 37 2.74 -17.07 1.53
CA PRO A 37 3.78 -16.06 1.14
C PRO A 37 4.92 -15.62 2.13
N THR A 38 6.16 -15.67 1.61
CA THR A 38 7.31 -14.73 1.71
C THR A 38 8.01 -14.29 3.02
N GLN A 39 9.25 -14.80 3.13
CA GLN A 39 10.52 -14.06 3.25
C GLN A 39 10.54 -12.50 3.19
N LYS A 40 11.14 -11.91 4.24
CA LYS A 40 12.15 -10.80 4.24
C LYS A 40 13.42 -11.23 3.48
N GLN A 41 14.49 -10.43 3.42
CA GLN A 41 15.80 -11.06 3.19
C GLN A 41 16.11 -11.86 4.44
N THR A 42 15.82 -13.15 4.39
CA THR A 42 16.17 -14.11 5.42
C THR A 42 17.65 -13.94 5.71
N PRO A 43 18.01 -13.50 6.93
CA PRO A 43 19.18 -14.04 7.62
C PRO A 43 19.52 -15.45 7.17
N ILE A 44 20.81 -15.76 7.05
CA ILE A 44 21.25 -17.11 6.68
C ILE A 44 20.78 -18.04 7.78
N SER A 45 19.69 -18.75 7.47
CA SER A 45 19.06 -19.69 8.38
C SER A 45 19.71 -21.05 8.14
N GLY A 46 20.26 -21.63 9.20
CA GLY A 46 20.58 -23.05 9.21
C GLY A 46 19.31 -23.89 9.19
N THR A 47 19.47 -25.21 9.13
CA THR A 47 18.39 -26.16 9.33
C THR A 47 17.76 -25.89 10.69
N THR A 48 16.46 -25.58 10.68
CA THR A 48 15.68 -25.38 11.90
C THR A 48 15.69 -26.68 12.68
N SER A 49 16.17 -26.64 13.92
CA SER A 49 16.06 -27.80 14.81
C SER A 49 14.73 -27.71 15.51
N GLU A 50 13.90 -28.73 15.34
CA GLU A 50 12.70 -28.94 16.16
C GLU A 50 12.91 -30.20 17.00
N GLU A 51 12.83 -30.05 18.33
CA GLU A 51 12.68 -31.17 19.25
C GLU A 51 11.35 -31.04 19.97
N THR A 52 10.68 -32.17 20.19
CA THR A 52 9.42 -32.25 20.94
C THR A 52 9.65 -33.06 22.20
N PHE A 53 9.32 -32.48 23.34
CA PHE A 53 9.37 -33.12 24.65
C PHE A 53 7.96 -33.35 25.16
N ASN A 54 7.69 -34.50 25.79
CA ASN A 54 6.46 -34.69 26.54
C ASN A 54 6.48 -33.72 27.74
N PHE A 55 5.41 -32.94 27.93
CA PHE A 55 5.29 -31.98 29.05
C PHE A 55 5.09 -32.67 30.41
N GLU A 56 4.69 -33.95 30.41
CA GLU A 56 4.46 -34.76 31.61
C GLU A 56 5.63 -34.66 32.61
N ASP A 57 5.32 -34.18 33.82
CA ASP A 57 6.24 -33.77 34.89
C ASP A 57 7.44 -32.91 34.43
N ILE A 58 7.18 -31.90 33.60
CA ILE A 58 8.05 -30.74 33.38
C ILE A 58 7.36 -29.49 33.94
N TYR A 59 7.87 -28.95 35.05
CA TYR A 59 7.29 -27.77 35.72
C TYR A 59 8.16 -26.50 35.60
N ARG A 60 9.41 -26.65 35.11
CA ARG A 60 10.31 -25.54 34.82
C ARG A 60 11.02 -25.73 33.48
N ILE A 61 11.12 -24.66 32.70
CA ILE A 61 11.97 -24.58 31.50
C ILE A 61 13.10 -23.59 31.78
N GLU A 62 14.33 -24.03 31.60
CA GLU A 62 15.53 -23.17 31.72
C GLU A 62 16.25 -23.10 30.38
N LEU A 63 16.64 -21.90 29.96
CA LEU A 63 17.40 -21.64 28.75
C LEU A 63 18.44 -20.55 29.00
N ASN A 64 19.71 -20.88 28.76
CA ASN A 64 20.83 -19.94 28.85
C ASN A 64 21.44 -19.72 27.45
N LEU A 65 21.53 -18.46 27.03
CA LEU A 65 22.05 -18.03 25.72
C LEU A 65 23.21 -17.03 25.88
N ASP A 66 24.43 -17.57 25.87
CA ASP A 66 25.69 -16.82 25.79
C ASP A 66 25.89 -16.04 24.47
N VAL A 67 24.99 -16.21 23.51
CA VAL A 67 25.01 -15.63 22.15
C VAL A 67 23.74 -14.83 21.93
N SER A 68 23.76 -13.92 20.96
CA SER A 68 22.58 -13.11 20.70
C SER A 68 21.41 -13.98 20.21
N GLY A 69 20.21 -13.75 20.72
CA GLY A 69 19.02 -14.44 20.24
C GLY A 69 17.73 -13.93 20.86
N ASN A 70 16.69 -13.85 20.03
CA ASN A 70 15.36 -13.48 20.43
C ASN A 70 14.59 -14.72 20.88
N ILE A 71 13.79 -14.59 21.95
CA ILE A 71 12.98 -15.69 22.49
C ILE A 71 11.51 -15.32 22.38
N GLU A 72 10.71 -16.20 21.80
CA GLU A 72 9.25 -16.10 21.74
C GLU A 72 8.65 -17.36 22.38
N MET A 73 8.11 -17.24 23.59
CA MET A 73 7.46 -18.34 24.29
C MET A 73 5.95 -18.11 24.35
N ILE A 74 5.18 -19.07 23.85
CA ILE A 74 3.73 -18.94 23.64
C ILE A 74 3.02 -20.14 24.25
N ALA A 75 2.01 -19.88 25.09
CA ALA A 75 1.15 -20.92 25.63
C ALA A 75 0.30 -21.60 24.54
N THR A 76 0.12 -22.92 24.62
CA THR A 76 -0.71 -23.72 23.70
C THR A 76 -1.44 -24.83 24.45
N GLU A 77 -2.55 -25.33 23.92
CA GLU A 77 -3.40 -26.35 24.57
C GLU A 77 -2.87 -27.80 24.43
N GLY A 78 -1.78 -28.02 23.70
CA GLY A 78 -1.21 -29.34 23.44
C GLY A 78 -0.30 -29.86 24.56
N ARG A 79 -0.32 -31.17 24.84
CA ARG A 79 0.44 -31.82 25.93
C ARG A 79 1.95 -32.00 25.70
N ASN A 80 2.51 -31.37 24.67
CA ASN A 80 3.92 -31.48 24.31
C ASN A 80 4.56 -30.09 24.26
N ILE A 81 5.81 -29.99 24.69
CA ILE A 81 6.66 -28.83 24.46
C ILE A 81 7.29 -28.99 23.08
N SER A 82 6.91 -28.18 22.09
CA SER A 82 7.66 -28.06 20.83
C SER A 82 8.64 -26.90 20.97
N VAL A 83 9.92 -27.20 20.76
CA VAL A 83 11.02 -26.23 20.78
C VAL A 83 11.53 -26.10 19.36
N THR A 84 11.23 -24.97 18.72
CA THR A 84 11.73 -24.62 17.39
C THR A 84 12.91 -23.65 17.51
N LEU A 85 14.08 -24.07 17.07
CA LEU A 85 15.30 -23.27 17.03
C LEU A 85 15.63 -22.87 15.59
N GLU A 86 15.26 -21.64 15.22
CA GLU A 86 15.71 -20.99 13.99
C GLU A 86 17.09 -20.35 14.23
N LYS A 87 18.08 -20.75 13.43
CA LYS A 87 19.49 -20.38 13.67
C LYS A 87 19.92 -19.41 12.59
N GLN A 88 19.99 -18.12 12.91
CA GLN A 88 20.13 -17.06 11.93
C GLN A 88 21.47 -16.34 12.12
N ILE A 89 22.30 -16.25 11.09
CA ILE A 89 23.42 -15.29 11.10
C ILE A 89 23.04 -14.11 10.21
N GLN A 90 23.19 -12.90 10.75
CA GLN A 90 23.08 -11.66 9.99
C GLN A 90 24.34 -11.53 9.12
N PRO A 91 24.25 -11.76 7.79
CA PRO A 91 25.43 -11.88 6.95
C PRO A 91 26.11 -10.52 6.80
N THR A 92 27.33 -10.41 7.31
CA THR A 92 28.11 -9.15 7.27
C THR A 92 29.20 -9.14 6.20
N ASP A 93 29.65 -10.31 5.71
CA ASP A 93 30.54 -10.46 4.55
C ASP A 93 30.20 -11.74 3.76
N ALA A 94 30.09 -11.64 2.44
CA ALA A 94 29.52 -12.68 1.55
C ALA A 94 30.51 -13.82 1.17
N ALA A 95 31.31 -14.29 2.12
CA ALA A 95 32.23 -15.41 1.94
C ALA A 95 32.25 -16.30 3.18
N ASP A 96 31.19 -17.11 3.32
CA ASP A 96 31.25 -18.49 3.84
C ASP A 96 29.86 -19.16 3.94
N ASP A 97 28.80 -18.73 3.24
CA ASP A 97 27.42 -19.27 3.37
C ASP A 97 27.30 -20.81 3.54
N ALA A 98 28.10 -21.62 2.85
CA ALA A 98 28.13 -23.08 3.03
C ALA A 98 28.83 -23.53 4.32
N LEU A 99 29.91 -22.86 4.74
CA LEU A 99 30.59 -23.04 6.03
C LEU A 99 29.78 -22.46 7.21
N ILE A 100 29.03 -21.36 6.98
CA ILE A 100 28.11 -20.74 7.93
C ILE A 100 26.87 -21.61 8.09
N ARG A 101 26.28 -22.12 7.02
CA ARG A 101 25.22 -23.15 7.08
C ARG A 101 25.74 -24.40 7.78
N ALA A 102 26.89 -24.94 7.38
CA ALA A 102 27.48 -26.09 8.08
C ALA A 102 27.76 -25.80 9.57
N TYR A 103 28.16 -24.58 9.93
CA TYR A 103 28.32 -24.16 11.34
C TYR A 103 26.97 -24.13 12.06
N LEU A 104 25.95 -23.51 11.47
CA LEU A 104 24.56 -23.44 11.99
C LEU A 104 23.88 -24.82 12.05
N ASP A 105 24.16 -25.71 11.11
CA ASP A 105 23.66 -27.09 11.05
C ASP A 105 24.35 -27.97 12.11
N ASN A 106 25.61 -27.66 12.46
CA ASN A 106 26.32 -28.27 13.59
C ASN A 106 26.01 -27.59 14.94
N ILE A 107 25.24 -26.48 14.98
CA ILE A 107 24.61 -26.03 16.23
C ILE A 107 23.43 -26.96 16.49
N SER A 108 23.54 -27.84 17.47
CA SER A 108 22.43 -28.68 17.91
C SER A 108 21.71 -28.10 19.12
N LEU A 109 20.39 -28.17 19.06
CA LEU A 109 19.54 -28.14 20.26
C LEU A 109 19.77 -29.45 21.01
N THR A 110 19.86 -29.38 22.34
CA THR A 110 19.74 -30.56 23.21
C THR A 110 18.91 -30.20 24.43
N GLY A 111 17.76 -30.85 24.59
CA GLY A 111 17.00 -30.81 25.85
C GLY A 111 17.39 -31.96 26.78
N THR A 112 17.84 -31.64 27.99
CA THR A 112 18.04 -32.60 29.07
C THR A 112 16.99 -32.38 30.16
N ARG A 113 16.18 -33.41 30.43
CA ARG A 113 15.22 -33.41 31.53
C ARG A 113 15.89 -33.96 32.79
N ASP A 114 15.98 -33.14 33.82
CA ASP A 114 16.52 -33.51 35.14
C ASP A 114 15.59 -32.97 36.22
N ASP A 115 15.21 -33.82 37.18
CA ASP A 115 14.26 -33.55 38.28
C ASP A 115 13.09 -32.62 37.90
N GLY A 116 12.39 -32.92 36.80
CA GLY A 116 11.25 -32.14 36.29
C GLY A 116 11.54 -30.72 35.79
N THR A 117 12.81 -30.35 35.67
CA THR A 117 13.26 -29.19 34.90
C THR A 117 13.72 -29.64 33.51
N LEU A 118 13.23 -28.97 32.47
CA LEU A 118 13.75 -29.11 31.11
C LEU A 118 14.82 -28.05 30.88
N GLN A 119 16.08 -28.47 30.89
CA GLN A 119 17.20 -27.60 30.54
C GLN A 119 17.43 -27.66 29.02
N LEU A 120 17.16 -26.54 28.36
CA LEU A 120 17.37 -26.37 26.93
C LEU A 120 18.74 -25.75 26.70
N ASN A 121 19.64 -26.52 26.07
CA ASN A 121 21.02 -26.11 25.84
C ASN A 121 21.32 -25.98 24.34
N THR A 122 22.12 -24.96 23.99
CA THR A 122 22.62 -24.74 22.63
C THR A 122 24.04 -25.25 22.53
N GLN A 123 24.28 -26.39 21.85
CA GLN A 123 25.64 -26.85 21.61
C GLN A 123 26.23 -26.13 20.40
N VAL A 124 26.97 -25.04 20.66
CA VAL A 124 27.62 -24.24 19.62
C VAL A 124 29.05 -24.77 19.35
N PRO A 125 29.43 -25.08 18.08
CA PRO A 125 30.74 -25.62 17.78
C PRO A 125 31.89 -24.70 18.21
N GLY A 126 32.80 -25.22 19.03
CA GLY A 126 33.99 -24.51 19.54
C GLY A 126 33.88 -23.98 20.98
N GLY A 127 32.82 -24.30 21.73
CA GLY A 127 32.82 -24.17 23.19
C GLY A 127 33.50 -25.34 23.90
N ASP A 128 33.82 -25.17 25.19
CA ASP A 128 34.50 -26.17 26.03
C ASP A 128 33.62 -27.42 26.29
N VAL A 129 33.82 -28.48 25.50
CA VAL A 129 33.12 -29.77 25.63
C VAL A 129 34.10 -30.94 25.40
N PRO A 130 34.04 -32.06 26.16
CA PRO A 130 35.01 -33.15 26.08
C PRO A 130 35.07 -33.90 24.73
N GLU A 131 36.28 -34.32 24.33
CA GLU A 131 36.58 -34.98 23.05
C GLU A 131 35.91 -36.36 22.89
N THR A 132 34.71 -36.41 22.30
CA THR A 132 34.06 -37.69 21.91
C THR A 132 33.36 -37.69 20.54
N LYS A 133 33.20 -36.54 19.88
CA LYS A 133 32.84 -36.44 18.45
C LYS A 133 33.80 -35.49 17.73
N SER A 134 34.31 -35.90 16.58
CA SER A 134 35.34 -35.16 15.84
C SER A 134 34.80 -33.85 15.25
N ASN A 135 35.01 -32.72 15.93
CA ASN A 135 34.59 -31.40 15.49
C ASN A 135 35.35 -30.95 14.22
N PRO A 136 34.69 -30.79 13.05
CA PRO A 136 35.36 -30.48 11.79
C PRO A 136 35.93 -29.06 11.73
N PHE A 137 35.58 -28.18 12.68
CA PHE A 137 35.97 -26.77 12.71
C PHE A 137 37.17 -26.46 13.64
N SER A 138 37.72 -27.46 14.33
CA SER A 138 38.78 -27.31 15.36
C SER A 138 40.05 -26.56 14.93
N LYS A 139 40.31 -26.42 13.62
CA LYS A 139 41.46 -25.67 13.07
C LYS A 139 41.17 -24.20 12.73
N MET A 140 39.98 -23.68 13.07
CA MET A 140 39.49 -22.36 12.66
C MET A 140 38.93 -21.53 13.84
N ALA A 141 39.65 -21.47 14.96
CA ALA A 141 39.22 -20.81 16.20
C ALA A 141 38.83 -19.32 16.00
N GLU A 142 39.58 -18.55 15.20
CA GLU A 142 39.24 -17.14 14.91
C GLU A 142 37.92 -16.99 14.12
N LEU A 143 37.62 -17.94 13.23
CA LEU A 143 36.36 -17.95 12.47
C LEU A 143 35.17 -18.24 13.40
N GLN A 144 35.31 -19.23 14.29
CA GLN A 144 34.30 -19.57 15.29
C GLN A 144 34.03 -18.38 16.23
N ALA A 145 35.06 -17.69 16.70
CA ALA A 145 34.92 -16.49 17.54
C ALA A 145 34.25 -15.32 16.81
N ARG A 146 34.43 -15.20 15.49
CA ARG A 146 33.72 -14.21 14.66
C ARG A 146 32.25 -14.57 14.45
N LEU A 147 31.96 -15.80 14.03
CA LEU A 147 30.59 -16.25 13.76
C LEU A 147 29.72 -16.27 15.03
N ARG A 148 30.29 -16.66 16.18
CA ARG A 148 29.59 -16.62 17.48
C ARG A 148 29.14 -15.20 17.90
N LYS A 149 29.79 -14.13 17.39
CA LYS A 149 29.38 -12.74 17.63
C LYS A 149 28.31 -12.22 16.65
N GLN A 150 28.15 -12.88 15.49
CA GLN A 150 27.18 -12.52 14.43
C GLN A 150 25.92 -13.40 14.44
N LEU A 151 25.94 -14.47 15.25
CA LEU A 151 24.84 -15.37 15.49
C LEU A 151 23.68 -14.65 16.20
N GLN A 152 22.49 -14.87 15.66
CA GLN A 152 21.18 -14.42 16.14
C GLN A 152 20.28 -15.65 16.17
N LEU A 153 20.03 -16.24 17.33
CA LEU A 153 19.08 -17.35 17.43
C LEU A 153 17.65 -16.78 17.51
N LYS A 154 16.66 -17.42 16.88
CA LYS A 154 15.27 -17.22 17.26
C LYS A 154 14.74 -18.52 17.85
N TRP A 155 14.44 -18.47 19.13
CA TRP A 155 13.77 -19.56 19.84
C TRP A 155 12.27 -19.32 19.80
N THR A 156 11.52 -20.31 19.34
CA THR A 156 10.06 -20.35 19.50
C THR A 156 9.73 -21.57 20.35
N ILE A 157 9.28 -21.35 21.59
CA ILE A 157 8.92 -22.42 22.53
C ILE A 157 7.40 -22.42 22.69
N LYS A 158 6.75 -23.48 22.22
CA LYS A 158 5.32 -23.72 22.43
C LYS A 158 5.17 -24.75 23.54
N THR A 159 4.47 -24.38 24.59
CA THR A 159 4.33 -25.15 25.83
C THR A 159 2.90 -24.98 26.38
N PRO A 160 2.37 -25.90 27.19
CA PRO A 160 1.27 -25.60 28.11
C PRO A 160 1.52 -24.33 28.93
N ALA A 161 0.44 -23.63 29.28
CA ALA A 161 0.51 -22.31 29.92
C ALA A 161 1.20 -22.34 31.29
N ASP A 162 0.94 -23.37 32.09
CA ASP A 162 1.33 -23.45 33.51
C ASP A 162 2.75 -24.02 33.67
N VAL A 163 3.76 -23.19 33.43
CA VAL A 163 5.19 -23.56 33.52
C VAL A 163 6.03 -22.39 34.02
N SER A 164 6.96 -22.66 34.95
CA SER A 164 7.93 -21.66 35.39
C SER A 164 9.10 -21.55 34.42
N VAL A 165 9.62 -20.34 34.22
CA VAL A 165 10.55 -20.03 33.14
C VAL A 165 11.75 -19.27 33.68
N LYS A 166 12.95 -19.71 33.31
CA LYS A 166 14.19 -18.97 33.53
C LYS A 166 14.96 -18.76 32.22
N LEU A 167 15.12 -17.50 31.82
CA LEU A 167 15.81 -17.10 30.58
C LEU A 167 16.99 -16.17 30.92
N ASP A 168 18.21 -16.66 30.74
CA ASP A 168 19.42 -15.85 30.82
C ASP A 168 19.93 -15.64 29.39
N VAL A 169 19.85 -14.41 28.85
CA VAL A 169 20.14 -14.12 27.43
C VAL A 169 21.13 -12.98 27.33
N LYS A 170 22.21 -13.13 26.56
CA LYS A 170 23.18 -12.04 26.46
C LYS A 170 22.63 -10.81 25.73
N ASN A 171 22.13 -10.98 24.52
CA ASN A 171 21.49 -9.91 23.73
C ASN A 171 20.30 -10.46 22.96
N GLY A 172 19.17 -9.76 22.91
CA GLY A 172 18.00 -10.14 22.14
C GLY A 172 16.68 -9.76 22.82
N ASP A 173 15.63 -9.60 22.02
CA ASP A 173 14.28 -9.32 22.51
C ASP A 173 13.60 -10.60 23.02
N ILE A 174 12.93 -10.52 24.16
CA ILE A 174 12.25 -11.64 24.81
C ILE A 174 10.76 -11.32 24.88
N ARG A 175 9.92 -12.18 24.27
CA ARG A 175 8.46 -12.10 24.34
C ARG A 175 7.88 -13.36 24.99
N LEU A 176 7.09 -13.17 26.03
CA LEU A 176 6.26 -14.22 26.63
C LEU A 176 4.78 -13.89 26.41
N LYS A 177 4.01 -14.85 25.91
CA LYS A 177 2.56 -14.71 25.72
C LYS A 177 1.77 -15.79 26.47
N SER A 178 0.90 -15.33 27.37
CA SER A 178 -0.05 -16.14 28.16
C SER A 178 0.59 -17.25 29.01
N ILE A 179 1.88 -17.12 29.34
CA ILE A 179 2.63 -18.05 30.22
C ILE A 179 2.34 -17.72 31.69
N ARG A 180 2.20 -18.78 32.50
CA ARG A 180 1.76 -18.75 33.89
C ARG A 180 2.76 -19.49 34.78
N GLY A 181 3.38 -18.80 35.73
CA GLY A 181 4.39 -19.39 36.61
C GLY A 181 5.43 -18.38 37.09
N LYS A 182 6.50 -18.85 37.73
CA LYS A 182 7.61 -17.95 38.12
C LYS A 182 8.41 -17.57 36.88
N ILE A 183 8.59 -16.28 36.62
CA ILE A 183 9.26 -15.75 35.42
C ILE A 183 10.55 -15.02 35.85
N GLU A 184 11.69 -15.66 35.61
CA GLU A 184 13.03 -15.13 35.84
C GLU A 184 13.69 -14.79 34.50
N ILE A 185 14.06 -13.53 34.27
CA ILE A 185 14.66 -13.09 33.01
C ILE A 185 15.85 -12.17 33.30
N SER A 186 17.01 -12.47 32.70
CA SER A 186 18.13 -11.53 32.65
C SER A 186 18.60 -11.28 31.21
N THR A 187 18.84 -10.01 30.85
CA THR A 187 19.45 -9.66 29.55
C THR A 187 20.34 -8.42 29.58
N GLU A 188 21.45 -8.43 28.82
CA GLU A 188 22.33 -7.26 28.73
C GLU A 188 21.81 -6.23 27.72
N THR A 189 21.32 -6.65 26.55
CA THR A 189 20.69 -5.72 25.60
C THR A 189 19.48 -6.35 24.91
N GLY A 190 18.34 -5.67 24.92
CA GLY A 190 17.09 -6.16 24.31
C GLY A 190 15.87 -5.80 25.16
N ASN A 191 14.70 -5.81 24.53
CA ASN A 191 13.44 -5.47 25.18
C ASN A 191 12.73 -6.73 25.69
N VAL A 192 12.02 -6.60 26.80
CA VAL A 192 11.18 -7.67 27.35
C VAL A 192 9.72 -7.29 27.18
N GLN A 193 8.97 -8.06 26.39
CA GLN A 193 7.54 -7.89 26.17
C GLN A 193 6.75 -9.00 26.89
N LEU A 194 5.84 -8.60 27.76
CA LEU A 194 4.94 -9.50 28.49
C LEU A 194 3.51 -9.31 27.99
N ASP A 195 2.89 -10.37 27.49
CA ASP A 195 1.59 -10.31 26.82
C ASP A 195 0.63 -11.28 27.53
N GLU A 196 -0.14 -10.76 28.50
CA GLU A 196 -1.08 -11.52 29.36
C GLU A 196 -0.43 -12.63 30.19
N THR A 197 0.81 -12.40 30.64
CA THR A 197 1.49 -13.33 31.58
C THR A 197 0.94 -13.19 32.99
N LEU A 198 0.99 -14.27 33.78
CA LEU A 198 0.58 -14.31 35.18
C LEU A 198 1.66 -14.96 36.03
N GLY A 199 2.12 -14.30 37.11
CA GLY A 199 3.06 -14.94 38.02
C GLY A 199 3.91 -14.00 38.86
N ASN A 200 5.04 -14.54 39.33
CA ASN A 200 6.05 -13.80 40.07
C ASN A 200 7.23 -13.45 39.16
N TYR A 201 7.48 -12.16 38.99
CA TYR A 201 8.46 -11.61 38.06
C TYR A 201 9.77 -11.26 38.76
N ASN A 202 10.89 -11.69 38.19
CA ASN A 202 12.22 -11.19 38.51
C ASN A 202 12.96 -10.91 37.19
N ILE A 203 12.86 -9.68 36.70
CA ILE A 203 13.30 -9.27 35.36
C ILE A 203 14.35 -8.17 35.48
N ILE A 204 15.55 -8.43 34.95
CA ILE A 204 16.69 -7.49 34.99
C ILE A 204 17.23 -7.28 33.58
N VAL A 205 17.14 -6.05 33.08
CA VAL A 205 17.60 -5.62 31.75
C VAL A 205 18.71 -4.59 31.91
N LYS A 206 19.88 -4.75 31.28
CA LYS A 206 20.87 -3.65 31.31
C LYS A 206 20.49 -2.55 30.33
N LYS A 207 20.18 -2.86 29.07
CA LYS A 207 19.74 -1.88 28.07
C LYS A 207 18.51 -2.35 27.29
N GLY A 208 17.39 -1.66 27.45
CA GLY A 208 16.13 -2.02 26.78
C GLY A 208 14.90 -1.73 27.63
N ARG A 209 13.73 -1.71 26.99
CA ARG A 209 12.44 -1.45 27.64
C ARG A 209 11.81 -2.76 28.14
N ILE A 210 11.10 -2.67 29.27
CA ILE A 210 10.24 -3.76 29.76
C ILE A 210 8.80 -3.26 29.61
N TYR A 211 7.95 -3.95 28.86
CA TYR A 211 6.60 -3.45 28.59
C TYR A 211 5.55 -4.53 28.32
N GLY A 212 4.27 -4.16 28.49
CA GLY A 212 3.12 -4.98 28.09
C GLY A 212 2.06 -5.14 29.18
N LYS A 213 1.23 -6.18 29.06
CA LYS A 213 0.07 -6.45 29.92
C LYS A 213 0.39 -7.62 30.87
N ILE A 214 0.28 -7.42 32.19
CA ILE A 214 0.61 -8.45 33.19
C ILE A 214 -0.46 -8.62 34.27
N LEU A 215 -0.51 -9.82 34.85
CA LEU A 215 -1.21 -10.15 36.08
C LEU A 215 -0.17 -10.61 37.13
N LEU A 216 -0.42 -10.34 38.41
CA LEU A 216 0.52 -10.56 39.51
C LEU A 216 0.07 -11.74 40.39
N THR A 217 1.02 -12.50 40.95
CA THR A 217 0.72 -13.48 42.02
C THR A 217 1.34 -13.07 43.35
N HIS A 218 0.75 -13.55 44.45
CA HIS A 218 1.18 -13.26 45.82
C HIS A 218 2.66 -13.60 46.06
N GLY A 219 3.52 -12.58 46.05
CA GLY A 219 4.97 -12.66 46.22
C GLY A 219 5.62 -11.35 45.78
N GLN A 220 6.92 -11.18 46.06
CA GLN A 220 7.64 -9.97 45.64
C GLN A 220 7.97 -10.04 44.15
N ASN A 221 7.56 -9.00 43.42
CA ASN A 221 7.84 -8.82 42.00
C ASN A 221 8.94 -7.77 41.84
N LYS A 222 9.99 -8.06 41.06
CA LYS A 222 11.09 -7.12 40.80
C LYS A 222 11.31 -6.94 39.30
N LEU A 223 11.28 -5.68 38.84
CA LEU A 223 11.58 -5.33 37.45
C LEU A 223 12.57 -4.16 37.38
N GLU A 224 13.73 -4.36 36.77
CA GLU A 224 14.82 -3.38 36.78
C GLU A 224 15.39 -3.17 35.37
N THR A 225 15.55 -1.91 34.95
CA THR A 225 16.31 -1.54 33.74
C THR A 225 17.34 -0.44 34.00
N GLN A 226 18.56 -0.59 33.49
CA GLN A 226 19.59 0.45 33.64
C GLN A 226 19.45 1.57 32.60
N ASP A 227 19.26 1.20 31.32
CA ASP A 227 19.17 2.12 30.19
C ASP A 227 17.91 1.77 29.37
N GLY A 228 16.76 2.25 29.85
CA GLY A 228 15.44 1.91 29.32
C GLY A 228 14.30 2.47 30.16
N SER A 229 13.07 2.29 29.68
CA SER A 229 11.83 2.67 30.39
C SER A 229 10.94 1.44 30.60
N ILE A 230 10.13 1.45 31.67
CA ILE A 230 9.26 0.35 32.06
C ILE A 230 7.80 0.80 31.91
N GLU A 231 7.02 0.11 31.07
CA GLU A 231 5.65 0.49 30.71
C GLU A 231 4.68 -0.70 30.81
N LEU A 232 4.01 -0.85 31.95
CA LEU A 232 3.19 -2.02 32.26
C LEU A 232 1.71 -1.64 32.42
N VAL A 233 0.83 -2.51 31.96
CA VAL A 233 -0.61 -2.48 32.25
C VAL A 233 -0.91 -3.62 33.21
N MET A 234 -1.39 -3.30 34.40
CA MET A 234 -1.93 -4.29 35.33
C MET A 234 -3.34 -4.63 34.88
N LEU A 235 -3.55 -5.90 34.52
CA LEU A 235 -4.87 -6.44 34.20
C LEU A 235 -5.58 -7.05 35.42
N ASP A 236 -4.85 -7.21 36.53
CA ASP A 236 -5.39 -7.67 37.81
C ASP A 236 -6.06 -6.51 38.56
N THR A 237 -7.11 -6.80 39.33
CA THR A 237 -7.79 -5.84 40.21
C THR A 237 -7.28 -5.89 41.65
N VAL A 238 -6.53 -6.93 42.04
CA VAL A 238 -5.95 -7.08 43.38
C VAL A 238 -4.45 -6.78 43.36
N ALA A 239 -4.02 -5.82 44.18
CA ALA A 239 -2.62 -5.42 44.23
C ALA A 239 -1.70 -6.44 44.94
N ALA A 240 -0.46 -6.56 44.47
CA ALA A 240 0.60 -7.36 45.09
C ALA A 240 1.94 -6.60 45.11
N PRO A 241 2.82 -6.77 46.13
CA PRO A 241 4.02 -5.96 46.29
C PRO A 241 4.98 -6.01 45.10
N MET A 242 5.57 -4.86 44.76
CA MET A 242 6.43 -4.76 43.58
C MET A 242 7.50 -3.67 43.71
N ASP A 243 8.74 -4.01 43.38
CA ASP A 243 9.87 -3.08 43.27
C ASP A 243 10.22 -2.87 41.78
N ILE A 244 10.07 -1.64 41.27
CA ILE A 244 10.43 -1.25 39.90
C ILE A 244 11.47 -0.14 39.88
N THR A 245 12.55 -0.35 39.13
CA THR A 245 13.63 0.64 38.98
C THR A 245 14.00 0.89 37.50
N ALA A 246 14.03 2.15 37.08
CA ALA A 246 14.47 2.60 35.75
C ALA A 246 15.57 3.68 35.86
N HIS A 247 16.84 3.26 35.88
CA HIS A 247 18.00 4.12 36.20
C HIS A 247 18.35 5.19 35.13
N SER A 248 17.69 5.21 33.98
CA SER A 248 17.89 6.25 32.95
C SER A 248 16.64 6.47 32.07
N GLY A 249 15.45 6.15 32.59
CA GLY A 249 14.20 6.27 31.84
C GLY A 249 12.98 6.55 32.71
N ASN A 250 11.80 6.28 32.15
CA ASN A 250 10.52 6.51 32.79
C ASN A 250 9.93 5.21 33.35
N ILE A 251 9.09 5.32 34.37
CA ILE A 251 8.18 4.25 34.80
C ILE A 251 6.75 4.72 34.49
N ARG A 252 5.99 3.94 33.74
CA ARG A 252 4.55 4.18 33.51
C ARG A 252 3.78 2.91 33.82
N LEU A 253 2.95 2.94 34.86
CA LEU A 253 2.02 1.86 35.18
C LEU A 253 0.60 2.32 34.89
N LYS A 254 -0.14 1.54 34.11
CA LYS A 254 -1.59 1.61 34.08
C LYS A 254 -2.14 0.61 35.10
N LEU A 255 -2.80 1.09 36.14
CA LEU A 255 -3.44 0.34 37.23
C LEU A 255 -4.96 0.59 37.15
N PRO A 256 -5.86 -0.33 37.49
CA PRO A 256 -7.31 -0.05 37.52
C PRO A 256 -7.66 1.22 38.33
N GLU A 257 -8.76 1.92 38.01
CA GLU A 257 -9.18 3.17 38.67
C GLU A 257 -9.30 3.01 40.18
N ASN A 258 -9.69 1.81 40.63
CA ASN A 258 -9.90 1.43 42.03
C ASN A 258 -8.71 0.66 42.66
N TYR A 259 -7.54 0.60 42.02
CA TYR A 259 -6.42 -0.23 42.47
C TYR A 259 -5.71 0.38 43.68
N ALA A 260 -5.81 -0.29 44.83
CA ALA A 260 -5.34 0.18 46.13
C ALA A 260 -3.86 -0.20 46.41
N ILE A 261 -2.97 0.78 46.53
CA ILE A 261 -1.54 0.58 46.81
C ILE A 261 -0.97 1.65 47.73
N ASN A 262 0.06 1.29 48.49
CA ASN A 262 0.95 2.27 49.13
C ASN A 262 2.19 2.41 48.23
N ALA A 263 2.48 3.62 47.77
CA ALA A 263 3.54 3.88 46.80
C ALA A 263 4.69 4.69 47.41
N GLU A 264 5.89 4.13 47.36
CA GLU A 264 7.17 4.81 47.63
C GLU A 264 7.73 5.28 46.28
N LEU A 265 7.76 6.60 46.05
CA LEU A 265 7.98 7.21 44.74
C LEU A 265 9.24 8.09 44.73
N GLU A 266 10.28 7.66 44.04
CA GLU A 266 11.57 8.38 43.98
C GLU A 266 11.91 8.79 42.54
N SER A 267 11.72 10.07 42.20
CA SER A 267 12.11 10.67 40.91
C SER A 267 13.26 11.65 41.09
N GLU A 268 14.41 11.40 40.44
CA GLU A 268 15.59 12.29 40.53
C GLU A 268 15.32 13.69 39.94
N LYS A 269 14.38 13.78 38.98
CA LYS A 269 13.90 15.05 38.39
C LYS A 269 12.61 15.58 39.02
N GLN A 270 12.13 14.96 40.10
CA GLN A 270 10.89 15.33 40.81
C GLN A 270 9.64 15.40 39.92
N GLN A 271 9.57 14.56 38.87
CA GLN A 271 8.40 14.48 37.99
C GLN A 271 7.61 13.20 38.26
N VAL A 272 6.56 13.34 39.07
CA VAL A 272 5.64 12.26 39.42
C VAL A 272 4.23 12.69 39.01
N VAL A 273 3.53 11.83 38.28
CA VAL A 273 2.15 12.04 37.80
C VAL A 273 1.30 10.88 38.29
N ILE A 274 0.28 11.17 39.11
CA ILE A 274 -0.68 10.19 39.61
C ILE A 274 -2.05 10.66 39.17
N ASN A 275 -2.72 9.87 38.34
CA ASN A 275 -4.08 10.14 37.85
C ASN A 275 -5.09 9.17 38.47
N LEU A 276 -4.93 8.93 39.77
CA LEU A 276 -5.74 8.05 40.61
C LEU A 276 -5.96 8.77 41.96
N PRO A 277 -7.07 8.55 42.68
CA PRO A 277 -7.30 9.14 43.99
C PRO A 277 -6.17 8.80 44.98
N ALA A 278 -5.48 9.83 45.49
CA ALA A 278 -4.28 9.65 46.30
C ALA A 278 -4.17 10.67 47.45
N GLN A 279 -3.61 10.24 48.58
CA GLN A 279 -3.22 11.08 49.72
C GLN A 279 -1.78 10.78 50.13
N ILE A 280 -1.08 11.77 50.67
CA ILE A 280 0.28 11.60 51.21
C ILE A 280 0.17 11.47 52.73
N ASP A 281 0.71 10.38 53.28
CA ASP A 281 0.84 10.22 54.73
C ASP A 281 2.05 11.03 55.23
N ASN A 282 1.79 12.00 56.11
CA ASN A 282 2.81 12.91 56.63
C ASN A 282 3.75 12.26 57.67
N GLU A 283 3.38 11.12 58.27
CA GLU A 283 4.27 10.41 59.21
C GLU A 283 5.22 9.45 58.48
N THR A 284 4.75 8.74 57.46
CA THR A 284 5.55 7.75 56.71
C THR A 284 6.14 8.26 55.38
N SER A 285 5.69 9.43 54.89
CA SER A 285 6.03 9.97 53.56
C SER A 285 5.67 9.07 52.37
N LEU A 286 4.79 8.08 52.56
CA LEU A 286 4.26 7.23 51.50
C LEU A 286 3.03 7.87 50.84
N THR A 287 2.84 7.62 49.55
CA THR A 287 1.62 8.02 48.82
C THR A 287 0.62 6.87 48.85
N ILE A 288 -0.48 7.05 49.56
CA ILE A 288 -1.59 6.11 49.67
C ILE A 288 -2.54 6.35 48.49
N ILE A 289 -2.79 5.32 47.67
CA ILE A 289 -3.68 5.37 46.51
C ILE A 289 -4.88 4.47 46.77
N ASN A 290 -6.09 4.97 46.54
CA ASN A 290 -7.37 4.27 46.74
C ASN A 290 -7.46 3.52 48.08
N ASP A 291 -7.44 4.26 49.20
CA ASP A 291 -7.47 3.76 50.59
C ASP A 291 -6.29 2.87 51.04
N GLY A 292 -5.34 2.56 50.15
CA GLY A 292 -4.04 1.99 50.49
C GLY A 292 -3.96 0.47 50.44
N GLY A 293 -2.73 -0.03 50.29
CA GLY A 293 -2.51 -1.45 50.00
C GLY A 293 -1.04 -1.87 50.03
N PRO A 294 -0.68 -3.02 49.42
CA PRO A 294 0.68 -3.51 49.41
C PRO A 294 1.68 -2.53 48.78
N LEU A 295 2.92 -2.56 49.27
CA LEU A 295 3.94 -1.57 48.92
C LEU A 295 4.46 -1.72 47.49
N PHE A 296 4.39 -0.63 46.73
CA PHE A 296 5.02 -0.44 45.44
C PHE A 296 6.20 0.51 45.60
N ARG A 297 7.43 0.08 45.30
CA ARG A 297 8.59 0.98 45.25
C ARG A 297 8.95 1.29 43.81
N LEU A 298 8.83 2.55 43.42
CA LEU A 298 9.05 2.99 42.05
C LEU A 298 10.16 4.04 42.03
N LYS A 299 11.29 3.71 41.40
CA LYS A 299 12.46 4.60 41.31
C LYS A 299 12.84 4.89 39.86
N ALA A 300 12.86 6.15 39.46
CA ALA A 300 13.19 6.56 38.09
C ALA A 300 14.03 7.84 38.04
N THR A 301 14.97 7.93 37.09
CA THR A 301 15.72 9.18 36.86
C THR A 301 14.87 10.27 36.19
N ASN A 302 13.88 9.89 35.39
CA ASN A 302 12.98 10.81 34.71
C ASN A 302 11.58 10.81 35.36
N THR A 303 10.53 10.45 34.62
CA THR A 303 9.14 10.58 35.07
C THR A 303 8.59 9.26 35.61
N ILE A 304 7.85 9.31 36.72
CA ILE A 304 6.98 8.21 37.19
C ILE A 304 5.53 8.58 36.89
N SER A 305 4.77 7.68 36.27
CA SER A 305 3.35 7.88 35.95
C SER A 305 2.50 6.69 36.40
N LEU A 306 1.48 6.96 37.22
CA LEU A 306 0.44 6.01 37.64
C LEU A 306 -0.89 6.48 37.05
N LEU A 307 -1.49 5.65 36.20
CA LEU A 307 -2.63 5.99 35.35
C LEU A 307 -3.73 4.93 35.48
N PRO A 308 -5.02 5.25 35.26
CA PRO A 308 -6.10 4.27 35.24
C PRO A 308 -5.98 3.28 34.06
N SER A 309 -6.46 2.04 34.22
CA SER A 309 -6.21 0.95 33.24
C SER A 309 -7.40 0.56 32.35
N SER A 310 -8.62 1.06 32.59
CA SER A 310 -9.79 0.70 31.77
C SER A 310 -9.66 1.13 30.31
N SER A 311 -9.29 0.15 29.50
CA SER A 311 -9.07 0.15 28.06
C SER A 311 -9.03 -1.33 27.62
N ASP A 312 -10.05 -1.84 26.88
CA ASP A 312 -10.31 -3.26 26.47
C ASP A 312 -10.69 -4.28 27.60
N THR A 313 -11.59 -5.29 27.52
CA THR A 313 -12.79 -5.64 26.67
C THR A 313 -13.57 -6.87 27.27
N GLU A 314 -14.88 -7.03 26.92
CA GLU A 314 -15.68 -8.31 26.83
C GLU A 314 -16.21 -9.16 28.06
N ASN A 315 -17.56 -9.34 28.09
CA ASN A 315 -18.42 -10.58 28.17
C ASN A 315 -18.64 -11.54 29.41
N THR A 316 -19.78 -12.27 29.35
CA THR A 316 -20.67 -12.99 30.35
C THR A 316 -20.35 -14.51 30.61
N PRO A 317 -21.11 -15.38 31.39
CA PRO A 317 -22.51 -15.32 31.91
C PRO A 317 -22.91 -15.86 33.34
N SER A 318 -24.13 -15.46 33.75
CA SER A 318 -25.17 -16.11 34.60
C SER A 318 -24.96 -16.51 36.08
N ASN A 319 -25.54 -15.71 36.98
CA ASN A 319 -26.69 -16.12 37.83
C ASN A 319 -27.61 -14.90 38.04
N ALA A 320 -28.91 -15.07 37.84
CA ALA A 320 -29.88 -14.01 37.53
C ALA A 320 -30.38 -13.21 38.75
N GLU A 321 -30.85 -11.96 38.66
CA GLU A 321 -30.72 -10.90 37.62
C GLU A 321 -31.15 -9.57 38.25
N ALA A 322 -30.35 -8.52 38.12
CA ALA A 322 -30.76 -7.12 38.35
C ALA A 322 -29.91 -6.23 37.43
N ASP A 323 -30.55 -5.73 36.38
CA ASP A 323 -29.92 -5.06 35.23
C ASP A 323 -29.23 -3.73 35.63
N PRO A 324 -27.90 -3.60 35.49
CA PRO A 324 -27.17 -2.39 35.86
C PRO A 324 -27.30 -1.25 34.82
N PHE A 325 -28.07 -1.42 33.73
CA PHE A 325 -28.27 -0.42 32.68
C PHE A 325 -29.65 0.25 32.69
N ILE A 326 -30.42 0.13 33.78
CA ILE A 326 -31.74 0.78 33.92
C ILE A 326 -31.70 2.30 33.66
N ASP A 327 -30.58 2.97 33.98
CA ASP A 327 -30.43 4.43 33.83
C ASP A 327 -29.94 4.90 32.44
N ALA A 328 -29.50 3.99 31.55
CA ALA A 328 -28.97 4.33 30.22
C ALA A 328 -29.95 4.01 29.07
N ILE A 329 -31.14 3.52 29.41
CA ILE A 329 -32.21 3.21 28.46
C ILE A 329 -32.92 4.51 28.09
N LEU A 330 -32.92 4.90 26.81
CA LEU A 330 -33.69 6.03 26.34
C LEU A 330 -35.16 5.64 26.04
N PRO A 331 -36.14 6.17 26.78
CA PRO A 331 -37.55 5.92 26.51
C PRO A 331 -37.98 6.66 25.23
N VAL A 332 -38.43 5.92 24.21
CA VAL A 332 -39.07 6.51 23.02
C VAL A 332 -40.58 6.51 23.26
N PRO A 333 -41.25 7.67 23.27
CA PRO A 333 -42.67 7.74 23.60
C PRO A 333 -43.57 7.36 22.43
N LYS A 334 -44.68 6.71 22.77
CA LYS A 334 -45.76 6.43 21.83
C LYS A 334 -46.53 7.71 21.52
N THR A 335 -46.66 8.06 20.24
CA THR A 335 -47.57 9.14 19.82
C THR A 335 -49.01 8.63 19.65
N THR A 336 -49.98 9.51 19.94
CA THR A 336 -51.41 9.31 19.62
C THR A 336 -51.81 9.95 18.28
N ARG A 337 -50.91 10.72 17.67
CA ARG A 337 -51.08 11.38 16.37
C ARG A 337 -49.80 11.19 15.56
N SER A 338 -49.87 10.40 14.50
CA SER A 338 -48.74 10.19 13.59
C SER A 338 -48.29 11.51 12.95
N PRO A 339 -46.97 11.79 12.82
CA PRO A 339 -46.47 12.95 12.07
C PRO A 339 -46.79 12.82 10.57
N ILE A 340 -46.87 13.96 9.89
CA ILE A 340 -47.07 14.04 8.44
C ILE A 340 -45.69 14.02 7.78
N ILE A 341 -45.32 12.90 7.17
CA ILE A 341 -44.01 12.72 6.52
C ILE A 341 -43.90 13.58 5.25
N ASP A 342 -43.48 14.84 5.42
CA ASP A 342 -43.29 15.82 4.36
C ASP A 342 -41.93 16.55 4.41
N GLY A 343 -41.15 16.32 5.47
CA GLY A 343 -39.82 16.87 5.74
C GLY A 343 -39.81 17.95 6.84
N ASN A 344 -40.96 18.36 7.36
CA ASN A 344 -41.11 19.51 8.25
C ASN A 344 -41.22 19.15 9.74
N LEU A 345 -40.09 19.27 10.45
CA LEU A 345 -40.00 19.02 11.89
C LEU A 345 -40.65 20.09 12.78
N SER A 346 -41.34 21.09 12.19
CA SER A 346 -42.08 22.12 12.94
C SER A 346 -43.42 21.65 13.51
N GLU A 347 -43.85 20.39 13.31
CA GLU A 347 -45.08 19.89 13.94
C GLU A 347 -44.93 19.75 15.46
N ILE A 348 -45.98 20.13 16.22
CA ILE A 348 -45.99 20.05 17.69
C ILE A 348 -45.82 18.61 18.23
N VAL A 349 -46.08 17.59 17.42
CA VAL A 349 -45.83 16.19 17.78
C VAL A 349 -44.34 15.92 18.02
N TRP A 350 -43.44 16.56 17.28
CA TRP A 350 -42.00 16.38 17.44
C TRP A 350 -41.47 16.95 18.78
N GLN A 351 -42.21 17.86 19.43
CA GLN A 351 -41.88 18.32 20.79
C GLN A 351 -42.07 17.23 21.86
N THR A 352 -42.87 16.19 21.58
CA THR A 352 -43.03 15.05 22.50
C THR A 352 -42.05 13.92 22.20
N ALA A 353 -41.20 14.06 21.17
CA ALA A 353 -40.22 13.06 20.77
C ALA A 353 -39.05 12.96 21.75
N GLN A 354 -38.40 11.79 21.76
CA GLN A 354 -37.09 11.67 22.39
C GLN A 354 -36.05 12.33 21.48
N VAL A 355 -35.37 13.37 22.00
CA VAL A 355 -34.32 14.08 21.26
C VAL A 355 -32.97 13.41 21.49
N LEU A 356 -32.15 13.29 20.43
CA LEU A 356 -30.76 12.88 20.48
C LEU A 356 -29.87 14.04 20.02
N SER A 357 -29.08 14.58 20.95
CA SER A 357 -28.15 15.71 20.79
C SER A 357 -27.26 15.77 22.06
N PRO A 358 -25.99 16.22 21.99
CA PRO A 358 -25.24 16.65 20.80
C PRO A 358 -24.76 15.47 19.94
N PHE A 359 -24.31 15.78 18.72
CA PHE A 359 -23.52 14.88 17.88
C PHE A 359 -22.04 15.26 18.00
N LEU A 360 -21.18 14.28 18.26
CA LEU A 360 -19.75 14.46 18.48
C LEU A 360 -18.93 13.91 17.31
N ASN A 361 -17.68 14.37 17.16
CA ASN A 361 -16.72 13.85 16.19
C ASN A 361 -16.39 12.35 16.41
N SER A 362 -15.61 11.73 15.50
CA SER A 362 -15.22 10.30 15.61
C SER A 362 -14.46 9.96 16.90
N GLU A 363 -13.77 10.93 17.49
CA GLU A 363 -13.02 10.78 18.75
C GLU A 363 -13.88 10.95 20.01
N GLY A 364 -15.13 11.42 19.88
CA GLY A 364 -15.96 11.82 21.01
C GLY A 364 -15.39 13.00 21.83
N THR A 365 -14.52 13.82 21.23
CA THR A 365 -13.79 14.91 21.91
C THR A 365 -14.39 16.29 21.70
N GLU A 366 -15.05 16.53 20.56
CA GLU A 366 -15.60 17.82 20.16
C GLU A 366 -16.99 17.65 19.50
N GLU A 367 -17.85 18.64 19.65
CA GLU A 367 -19.13 18.71 18.92
C GLU A 367 -18.91 18.94 17.41
N ALA A 368 -19.84 18.46 16.59
CA ALA A 368 -19.81 18.67 15.14
C ALA A 368 -19.81 20.17 14.77
N GLY A 369 -18.99 20.58 13.81
CA GLY A 369 -18.93 21.97 13.33
C GLY A 369 -20.23 22.43 12.68
N ASN A 370 -21.02 21.50 12.18
CA ASN A 370 -22.43 21.69 11.83
C ASN A 370 -23.32 20.81 12.73
N PRO A 371 -24.03 21.37 13.72
CA PRO A 371 -24.89 20.63 14.64
C PRO A 371 -25.94 19.76 13.93
N THR A 372 -26.35 18.68 14.58
CA THR A 372 -27.38 17.75 14.10
C THR A 372 -28.25 17.32 15.29
N GLU A 373 -29.57 17.39 15.12
CA GLU A 373 -30.58 17.00 16.10
C GLU A 373 -31.39 15.84 15.54
N THR A 374 -31.71 14.82 16.35
CA THR A 374 -32.59 13.71 15.94
C THR A 374 -33.77 13.57 16.90
N PHE A 375 -34.95 13.25 16.37
CA PHE A 375 -36.22 13.15 17.09
C PHE A 375 -36.82 11.76 16.86
N LEU A 376 -37.12 11.01 17.93
CA LEU A 376 -37.66 9.66 17.86
C LEU A 376 -39.07 9.56 18.46
N LEU A 377 -39.98 8.90 17.73
CA LEU A 377 -41.38 8.62 18.11
C LEU A 377 -41.79 7.22 17.60
N TRP A 378 -42.87 6.65 18.14
CA TRP A 378 -43.47 5.42 17.58
C TRP A 378 -44.99 5.37 17.69
N ASP A 379 -45.64 4.58 16.82
CA ASP A 379 -47.04 4.18 16.96
C ASP A 379 -47.26 2.68 16.65
N SER A 380 -48.51 2.24 16.51
CA SER A 380 -48.83 0.84 16.21
C SER A 380 -48.40 0.35 14.83
N GLU A 381 -48.05 1.26 13.91
CA GLU A 381 -47.68 0.94 12.53
C GLU A 381 -46.19 1.21 12.26
N ASN A 382 -45.67 2.36 12.74
CA ASN A 382 -44.35 2.85 12.34
C ASN A 382 -43.47 3.27 13.53
N PHE A 383 -42.16 3.17 13.32
CA PHE A 383 -41.14 3.90 14.06
C PHE A 383 -40.78 5.16 13.27
N TYR A 384 -40.73 6.31 13.93
CA TYR A 384 -40.54 7.61 13.30
C TYR A 384 -39.19 8.23 13.69
N ILE A 385 -38.45 8.69 12.69
CA ILE A 385 -37.15 9.35 12.86
C ILE A 385 -37.20 10.69 12.13
N GLY A 386 -37.14 11.78 12.89
CA GLY A 386 -36.88 13.13 12.37
C GLY A 386 -35.41 13.48 12.55
N VAL A 387 -34.76 14.13 11.59
CA VAL A 387 -33.39 14.66 11.74
C VAL A 387 -33.32 16.08 11.21
N LYS A 388 -32.70 17.00 11.96
CA LYS A 388 -32.41 18.39 11.57
C LYS A 388 -30.90 18.58 11.54
N ALA A 389 -30.35 18.79 10.35
CA ALA A 389 -28.92 18.89 10.08
C ALA A 389 -28.57 20.32 9.67
N HIS A 390 -27.87 21.06 10.52
CA HIS A 390 -27.56 22.47 10.28
C HIS A 390 -26.53 22.65 9.15
N ILE A 391 -26.56 23.83 8.51
CA ILE A 391 -25.67 24.23 7.43
C ILE A 391 -25.13 25.63 7.75
N SER A 392 -23.80 25.80 7.75
CA SER A 392 -23.15 27.11 7.90
C SER A 392 -23.39 28.02 6.68
N GLU A 393 -23.44 29.35 6.88
CA GLU A 393 -23.86 30.39 5.89
C GLU A 393 -23.09 30.46 4.55
N SER A 394 -22.12 29.59 4.30
CA SER A 394 -21.33 29.51 3.07
C SER A 394 -21.23 28.10 2.47
N GLN A 395 -21.88 27.11 3.08
CA GLN A 395 -21.82 25.71 2.68
C GLN A 395 -23.06 25.26 1.91
N PHE A 396 -22.91 24.19 1.13
CA PHE A 396 -23.99 23.57 0.39
C PHE A 396 -23.85 22.05 0.51
N PRO A 397 -24.93 21.30 0.77
CA PRO A 397 -24.86 19.85 0.89
C PRO A 397 -24.35 19.21 -0.40
N HIS A 398 -23.43 18.25 -0.27
CA HIS A 398 -22.92 17.50 -1.41
C HIS A 398 -23.93 16.45 -1.87
N ILE A 399 -24.67 16.75 -2.93
CA ILE A 399 -25.66 15.85 -3.52
C ILE A 399 -25.16 15.43 -4.91
N SER A 400 -25.01 14.13 -5.11
CA SER A 400 -24.64 13.50 -6.38
C SER A 400 -25.53 12.31 -6.70
N GLN A 401 -26.01 11.56 -5.71
CA GLN A 401 -26.89 10.41 -5.86
C GLN A 401 -28.38 10.77 -5.78
N THR A 402 -29.23 10.04 -6.50
CA THR A 402 -30.66 10.37 -6.69
C THR A 402 -31.59 9.16 -6.82
N GLN A 403 -31.04 7.94 -6.76
CA GLN A 403 -31.78 6.70 -6.96
C GLN A 403 -31.78 5.89 -5.68
N HIS A 404 -32.91 5.24 -5.38
CA HIS A 404 -32.98 4.22 -4.34
C HIS A 404 -31.93 3.12 -4.62
N ASP A 405 -31.28 2.63 -3.56
CA ASP A 405 -30.16 1.67 -3.59
C ASP A 405 -28.97 2.02 -4.51
N SER A 406 -28.74 3.32 -4.77
CA SER A 406 -27.44 3.78 -5.28
C SER A 406 -26.43 3.98 -4.13
N PRO A 407 -25.12 4.21 -4.40
CA PRO A 407 -24.11 4.45 -3.36
C PRO A 407 -24.28 5.77 -2.57
N ILE A 408 -25.37 5.91 -1.80
CA ILE A 408 -25.76 7.16 -1.13
C ILE A 408 -24.67 7.67 -0.16
N TRP A 409 -23.87 6.79 0.44
CA TRP A 409 -22.75 7.13 1.32
C TRP A 409 -21.61 7.91 0.63
N GLU A 410 -21.62 8.04 -0.70
CA GLU A 410 -20.74 8.97 -1.40
C GLU A 410 -21.18 10.44 -1.21
N ASP A 411 -22.46 10.71 -0.97
CA ASP A 411 -23.02 12.05 -0.73
C ASP A 411 -22.81 12.54 0.71
N GLU A 412 -23.18 13.79 0.99
CA GLU A 412 -23.60 14.16 2.35
C GLU A 412 -24.85 13.36 2.71
N CYS A 413 -24.86 12.72 3.89
CA CYS A 413 -25.94 11.82 4.29
C CYS A 413 -26.02 11.64 5.82
N ILE A 414 -27.18 11.14 6.25
CA ILE A 414 -27.39 10.49 7.55
C ILE A 414 -27.32 8.98 7.34
N GLU A 415 -26.63 8.26 8.21
CA GLU A 415 -26.67 6.79 8.25
C GLU A 415 -27.22 6.33 9.62
N ILE A 416 -28.08 5.32 9.59
CA ILE A 416 -28.89 4.84 10.71
C ILE A 416 -28.70 3.33 10.84
N LEU A 417 -28.38 2.86 12.05
CA LEU A 417 -28.37 1.44 12.41
C LEU A 417 -29.52 1.15 13.37
N ILE A 418 -30.25 0.07 13.11
CA ILE A 418 -31.36 -0.38 13.94
C ILE A 418 -31.27 -1.89 14.13
N ASP A 419 -31.16 -2.34 15.38
CA ASP A 419 -31.35 -3.73 15.78
C ASP A 419 -32.63 -3.83 16.63
N PRO A 420 -33.75 -4.31 16.06
CA PRO A 420 -35.00 -4.48 16.77
C PRO A 420 -35.09 -5.81 17.53
N ASN A 421 -34.09 -6.70 17.44
CA ASN A 421 -34.12 -8.03 18.05
C ASN A 421 -32.72 -8.50 18.51
N LEU A 422 -32.43 -8.15 19.77
CA LEU A 422 -31.24 -8.52 20.55
C LEU A 422 -30.90 -10.02 20.59
N GLN A 423 -31.78 -10.92 20.13
CA GLN A 423 -31.55 -12.36 20.07
C GLN A 423 -30.91 -12.81 18.75
N THR A 424 -30.65 -11.90 17.82
CA THR A 424 -30.10 -12.20 16.49
C THR A 424 -28.88 -11.32 16.18
N ASP A 425 -27.91 -11.85 15.44
CA ASP A 425 -26.78 -11.05 14.91
C ASP A 425 -27.19 -10.17 13.71
N ILE A 426 -28.48 -9.76 13.65
CA ILE A 426 -29.09 -9.10 12.50
C ILE A 426 -29.43 -7.65 12.84
N TYR A 427 -28.83 -6.72 12.11
CA TYR A 427 -29.22 -5.31 12.16
C TYR A 427 -29.49 -4.76 10.76
N TYR A 428 -30.29 -3.70 10.72
CA TYR A 428 -30.65 -2.99 9.51
C TYR A 428 -29.85 -1.69 9.40
N HIS A 429 -29.44 -1.35 8.18
CA HIS A 429 -28.68 -0.13 7.88
C HIS A 429 -29.42 0.67 6.82
N LEU A 430 -29.73 1.94 7.11
CA LEU A 430 -30.32 2.89 6.18
C LEU A 430 -29.38 4.09 6.00
N VAL A 431 -29.17 4.53 4.76
CA VAL A 431 -28.39 5.72 4.41
C VAL A 431 -29.27 6.68 3.63
N ILE A 432 -29.39 7.94 4.05
CA ILE A 432 -30.34 8.92 3.50
C ILE A 432 -29.62 10.25 3.21
N ASN A 433 -29.71 10.78 1.99
CA ASN A 433 -29.12 12.08 1.64
C ASN A 433 -30.14 13.25 1.76
N PRO A 434 -29.71 14.52 1.67
CA PRO A 434 -30.56 15.72 1.84
C PRO A 434 -31.77 15.85 0.89
N ILE A 435 -31.84 15.04 -0.17
CA ILE A 435 -32.99 15.02 -1.10
C ILE A 435 -33.93 13.83 -0.86
N GLY A 436 -33.69 13.04 0.21
CA GLY A 436 -34.48 11.87 0.58
C GLY A 436 -34.16 10.60 -0.22
N ALA A 437 -33.16 10.62 -1.11
CA ALA A 437 -32.69 9.41 -1.77
C ALA A 437 -31.96 8.54 -0.75
N HIS A 438 -32.30 7.25 -0.70
CA HIS A 438 -31.82 6.34 0.34
C HIS A 438 -31.39 4.97 -0.20
N PHE A 439 -30.52 4.33 0.56
CA PHE A 439 -30.07 2.95 0.41
C PHE A 439 -30.41 2.20 1.68
N ASP A 440 -30.86 0.94 1.57
CA ASP A 440 -31.13 0.10 2.73
C ASP A 440 -30.60 -1.35 2.55
N GLN A 441 -30.29 -2.02 3.67
CA GLN A 441 -29.77 -3.40 3.68
C GLN A 441 -29.99 -4.12 5.03
N GLN A 442 -30.06 -5.45 5.00
CA GLN A 442 -29.99 -6.31 6.19
C GLN A 442 -28.57 -6.90 6.36
N VAL A 443 -27.98 -6.83 7.55
CA VAL A 443 -26.61 -7.32 7.84
C VAL A 443 -26.64 -8.42 8.89
N ASN A 444 -25.91 -9.54 8.70
CA ASN A 444 -26.08 -10.77 9.50
C ASN A 444 -24.86 -11.24 10.34
N VAL A 445 -23.67 -10.62 10.23
CA VAL A 445 -22.50 -10.82 11.12
C VAL A 445 -21.59 -9.58 11.04
N PRO A 446 -21.03 -9.05 12.16
CA PRO A 446 -20.02 -7.99 12.13
C PRO A 446 -18.73 -8.41 11.42
N GLY A 447 -18.30 -7.65 10.41
CA GLY A 447 -17.12 -7.95 9.60
C GLY A 447 -16.05 -6.87 9.65
N LYS A 448 -14.78 -7.27 9.50
CA LYS A 448 -13.63 -6.34 9.39
C LYS A 448 -13.86 -5.30 8.26
N PRO A 449 -13.32 -4.07 8.39
CA PRO A 449 -13.52 -2.97 7.44
C PRO A 449 -13.45 -3.35 5.96
N SER A 450 -14.56 -3.11 5.23
CA SER A 450 -14.67 -3.46 3.81
C SER A 450 -14.55 -2.22 2.93
N PHE A 451 -13.37 -2.01 2.34
CA PHE A 451 -13.05 -0.88 1.47
C PHE A 451 -13.96 -0.72 0.23
N ARG A 452 -14.84 -1.69 -0.09
CA ARG A 452 -15.86 -1.53 -1.14
C ARG A 452 -16.90 -0.44 -0.82
N PHE A 453 -17.07 -0.11 0.46
CA PHE A 453 -17.94 0.95 0.97
C PHE A 453 -17.15 2.18 1.44
N ALA A 454 -15.81 2.18 1.29
CA ALA A 454 -15.02 3.38 1.52
C ALA A 454 -15.40 4.42 0.47
N PRO A 455 -15.50 5.72 0.81
CA PRO A 455 -15.73 6.75 -0.18
C PRO A 455 -14.63 6.78 -1.26
N HIS A 456 -14.98 7.09 -2.50
CA HIS A 456 -14.08 6.90 -3.65
C HIS A 456 -12.81 7.79 -3.61
N ASP A 457 -12.80 8.89 -2.86
CA ASP A 457 -11.60 9.67 -2.52
C ASP A 457 -10.64 8.92 -1.57
N VAL A 458 -11.17 8.20 -0.58
CA VAL A 458 -10.39 7.30 0.29
C VAL A 458 -9.82 6.14 -0.53
N GLN A 459 -10.64 5.53 -1.40
CA GLN A 459 -10.20 4.44 -2.29
C GLN A 459 -9.04 4.84 -3.22
N ARG A 460 -8.97 6.11 -3.66
CA ARG A 460 -7.93 6.59 -4.58
C ARG A 460 -6.60 6.94 -3.92
N THR A 461 -6.63 7.29 -2.64
CA THR A 461 -5.43 7.74 -1.91
C THR A 461 -4.52 6.56 -1.57
N LEU A 462 -5.12 5.37 -1.43
CA LEU A 462 -4.42 4.09 -1.36
C LEU A 462 -4.14 3.58 -2.78
N ASN A 463 -2.86 3.35 -3.10
CA ASN A 463 -2.38 3.12 -4.47
C ASN A 463 -2.67 1.68 -5.01
N GLN A 464 -3.88 1.19 -4.78
CA GLN A 464 -4.38 -0.10 -5.23
C GLN A 464 -5.02 0.04 -6.61
N LYS A 465 -4.87 -0.97 -7.48
CA LYS A 465 -5.52 -0.96 -8.80
C LYS A 465 -7.04 -0.91 -8.60
N ALA A 466 -7.68 0.09 -9.18
CA ALA A 466 -9.12 0.34 -9.07
C ALA A 466 -9.96 -0.94 -9.17
N MET A 467 -10.41 -1.45 -8.02
CA MET A 467 -11.57 -2.33 -7.93
C MET A 467 -12.81 -1.47 -8.13
N GLN A 468 -13.12 -1.17 -9.39
CA GLN A 468 -14.52 -0.89 -9.76
C GLN A 468 -15.28 -2.22 -9.69
N THR A 469 -15.55 -2.68 -8.47
CA THR A 469 -16.61 -3.66 -8.24
C THR A 469 -17.93 -2.98 -8.58
N SER A 470 -18.70 -3.59 -9.47
CA SER A 470 -20.11 -3.22 -9.65
C SER A 470 -20.80 -3.37 -8.30
N PHE A 471 -21.26 -2.26 -7.73
CA PHE A 471 -22.12 -2.30 -6.56
C PHE A 471 -23.50 -2.78 -7.01
N GLU A 472 -23.93 -3.90 -6.44
CA GLU A 472 -25.32 -4.36 -6.45
C GLU A 472 -25.81 -4.24 -5.01
N GLY A 473 -26.86 -3.44 -4.78
CA GLY A 473 -27.48 -3.28 -3.47
C GLY A 473 -28.17 -4.56 -3.00
N ASP A 474 -28.65 -4.57 -1.75
CA ASP A 474 -29.31 -5.74 -1.17
C ASP A 474 -30.73 -5.93 -1.71
N SER A 475 -30.84 -6.38 -2.97
CA SER A 475 -32.11 -6.67 -3.64
C SER A 475 -32.99 -7.76 -2.99
N LYS A 476 -32.62 -8.28 -1.81
CA LYS A 476 -33.35 -9.33 -1.08
C LYS A 476 -34.17 -8.81 0.10
N TRP A 477 -33.89 -7.59 0.56
CA TRP A 477 -34.64 -6.92 1.62
C TRP A 477 -34.93 -5.48 1.18
N ASN A 478 -35.95 -4.87 1.77
CA ASN A 478 -36.26 -3.47 1.56
C ASN A 478 -36.92 -2.94 2.84
N SER A 479 -36.62 -1.70 3.21
CA SER A 479 -37.18 -1.09 4.42
C SER A 479 -38.67 -0.73 4.33
N GLU A 480 -39.22 -0.59 3.12
CA GLU A 480 -40.50 0.08 2.79
C GLU A 480 -40.67 1.44 3.49
N ALA A 481 -39.56 2.10 3.85
CA ALA A 481 -39.58 3.36 4.58
C ALA A 481 -40.18 4.49 3.75
N LYS A 482 -41.10 5.25 4.34
CA LYS A 482 -41.52 6.54 3.78
C LYS A 482 -40.53 7.59 4.24
N VAL A 483 -39.78 8.14 3.29
CA VAL A 483 -38.79 9.20 3.53
C VAL A 483 -39.25 10.48 2.85
N ALA A 484 -39.27 11.58 3.60
CA ALA A 484 -39.39 12.93 3.06
C ALA A 484 -38.22 13.80 3.55
N ALA A 485 -37.89 14.84 2.79
CA ALA A 485 -36.76 15.71 3.07
C ALA A 485 -37.08 17.17 2.71
N GLN A 486 -36.55 18.11 3.49
CA GLN A 486 -36.60 19.54 3.23
C GLN A 486 -35.20 20.15 3.31
N ILE A 487 -34.87 21.09 2.41
CA ILE A 487 -33.59 21.82 2.43
C ILE A 487 -33.87 23.33 2.46
N ASN A 488 -33.53 23.98 3.57
CA ASN A 488 -33.63 25.42 3.80
C ASN A 488 -32.23 26.06 3.77
N THR A 489 -32.11 27.38 3.95
CA THR A 489 -30.79 28.06 3.86
C THR A 489 -29.85 27.75 5.04
N SER A 490 -30.40 27.42 6.21
CA SER A 490 -29.69 27.23 7.48
C SER A 490 -29.60 25.77 7.95
N SER A 491 -30.36 24.88 7.31
CA SER A 491 -30.49 23.47 7.69
C SER A 491 -31.15 22.65 6.58
N TRP A 492 -30.91 21.34 6.60
CA TRP A 492 -31.74 20.36 5.91
C TRP A 492 -32.33 19.39 6.93
N SER A 493 -33.51 18.86 6.65
CA SER A 493 -34.22 17.92 7.51
C SER A 493 -34.70 16.71 6.73
N ILE A 494 -34.82 15.58 7.43
CA ILE A 494 -35.48 14.37 6.95
C ILE A 494 -36.51 13.89 7.96
N GLU A 495 -37.57 13.28 7.45
CA GLU A 495 -38.56 12.53 8.21
C GLU A 495 -38.67 11.13 7.63
N VAL A 496 -38.62 10.13 8.49
CA VAL A 496 -38.70 8.71 8.14
C VAL A 496 -39.83 8.08 8.93
N ALA A 497 -40.77 7.42 8.25
CA ALA A 497 -41.69 6.46 8.86
C ALA A 497 -41.31 5.05 8.39
N LEU A 498 -40.83 4.24 9.33
CA LEU A 498 -40.31 2.90 9.09
C LEU A 498 -41.31 1.85 9.62
N PRO A 499 -41.93 1.02 8.74
CA PRO A 499 -42.96 0.08 9.16
C PRO A 499 -42.43 -1.00 10.12
N ARG A 500 -42.98 -1.05 11.34
CA ARG A 500 -42.49 -1.94 12.41
C ARG A 500 -42.54 -3.43 12.03
N LYS A 501 -43.57 -3.82 11.30
CA LYS A 501 -43.82 -5.21 10.84
C LYS A 501 -42.69 -5.80 9.97
N ILE A 502 -41.86 -4.96 9.36
CA ILE A 502 -40.74 -5.40 8.51
C ILE A 502 -39.49 -5.67 9.34
N LEU A 503 -39.33 -4.91 10.43
CA LEU A 503 -38.28 -5.05 11.43
C LEU A 503 -38.55 -6.23 12.37
N GLU A 504 -39.80 -6.35 12.84
CA GLU A 504 -40.30 -7.33 13.80
C GLU A 504 -40.86 -8.59 13.10
N LYS A 505 -40.00 -9.59 12.84
CA LYS A 505 -40.47 -10.89 12.30
C LYS A 505 -41.17 -11.73 13.38
N PRO A 506 -42.29 -12.42 13.06
CA PRO A 506 -43.03 -13.21 14.04
C PRO A 506 -42.27 -14.47 14.45
N THR A 507 -42.02 -14.61 15.74
CA THR A 507 -41.51 -15.83 16.38
C THR A 507 -42.54 -16.96 16.24
N GLN A 508 -42.09 -18.15 15.78
CA GLN A 508 -42.91 -19.35 15.91
C GLN A 508 -42.94 -19.77 17.39
N SER A 509 -44.15 -19.78 17.96
CA SER A 509 -44.39 -20.05 19.37
C SER A 509 -44.15 -21.53 19.72
N ASP A 510 -43.51 -21.78 20.88
CA ASP A 510 -43.89 -22.86 21.80
C ASP A 510 -43.16 -22.76 23.17
N SER A 511 -43.51 -21.76 24.00
CA SER A 511 -43.42 -21.86 25.48
C SER A 511 -43.98 -20.61 26.18
N GLN A 512 -44.80 -20.81 27.22
CA GLN A 512 -45.38 -19.72 28.02
C GLN A 512 -44.41 -19.17 29.07
N THR A 513 -43.76 -18.04 28.79
CA THR A 513 -43.24 -17.08 29.80
C THR A 513 -43.10 -15.70 29.16
N GLU A 514 -44.12 -14.85 29.29
CA GLU A 514 -44.04 -13.43 28.90
C GLU A 514 -43.26 -12.65 29.98
N SER A 515 -42.09 -12.08 29.63
CA SER A 515 -41.33 -11.24 30.56
C SER A 515 -40.48 -10.16 29.86
N ALA A 516 -41.07 -8.97 29.72
CA ALA A 516 -40.43 -7.64 29.64
C ALA A 516 -39.35 -7.34 28.55
N SER A 517 -38.88 -8.30 27.77
CA SER A 517 -37.74 -8.15 26.85
C SER A 517 -38.10 -7.71 25.42
N GLU A 518 -39.38 -7.68 25.03
CA GLU A 518 -39.82 -7.47 23.64
C GLU A 518 -39.79 -6.01 23.13
N ASN A 519 -39.55 -5.02 24.00
CA ASN A 519 -39.64 -3.58 23.65
C ASN A 519 -38.29 -2.81 23.60
N ARG A 520 -37.14 -3.51 23.70
CA ARG A 520 -35.80 -2.90 23.65
C ARG A 520 -35.17 -3.03 22.26
N TRP A 521 -34.78 -1.92 21.65
CA TRP A 521 -34.07 -1.86 20.37
C TRP A 521 -32.68 -1.24 20.56
N LEU A 522 -31.67 -1.65 19.79
CA LEU A 522 -30.42 -0.89 19.67
C LEU A 522 -30.50 0.09 18.49
N PHE A 523 -29.93 1.26 18.67
CA PHE A 523 -29.96 2.34 17.69
C PHE A 523 -28.64 3.12 17.67
N ASN A 524 -28.14 3.48 16.50
CA ASN A 524 -27.15 4.55 16.38
C ASN A 524 -27.36 5.32 15.07
N ILE A 525 -26.94 6.57 15.05
CA ILE A 525 -27.15 7.49 13.95
C ILE A 525 -25.96 8.43 13.82
N HIS A 526 -25.54 8.71 12.58
CA HIS A 526 -24.42 9.59 12.30
C HIS A 526 -24.61 10.37 11.00
N ARG A 527 -23.88 11.48 10.86
CA ARG A 527 -23.85 12.35 9.69
C ARG A 527 -22.48 12.29 9.02
N LYS A 528 -22.46 12.15 7.69
CA LYS A 528 -21.29 12.38 6.84
C LYS A 528 -21.47 13.74 6.16
N ALA A 529 -20.76 14.77 6.60
CA ALA A 529 -20.84 16.12 6.06
C ALA A 529 -19.66 16.45 5.13
N TYR A 530 -19.85 17.39 4.22
CA TYR A 530 -18.83 17.83 3.25
C TYR A 530 -18.37 19.26 3.50
N ASN A 531 -17.10 19.42 3.91
CA ASN A 531 -16.46 20.71 4.06
C ASN A 531 -15.64 21.05 2.80
N SER A 532 -16.08 22.09 2.08
CA SER A 532 -15.36 22.63 0.92
C SER A 532 -14.53 23.85 1.30
N SER A 533 -13.21 23.69 1.42
CA SER A 533 -12.27 24.79 1.62
C SER A 533 -11.78 25.34 0.27
N GLY A 534 -12.46 26.35 -0.25
CA GLY A 534 -12.06 26.99 -1.52
C GLY A 534 -12.81 28.29 -1.82
N GLY A 535 -12.07 29.40 -1.91
CA GLY A 535 -12.60 30.66 -2.44
C GLY A 535 -12.86 30.58 -3.95
N ALA A 536 -13.77 31.42 -4.45
CA ALA A 536 -14.33 31.37 -5.81
C ALA A 536 -13.35 31.54 -6.99
N GLU A 537 -12.04 31.67 -6.74
CA GLU A 537 -10.99 31.82 -7.76
C GLU A 537 -10.20 30.52 -8.02
N ASN A 538 -10.32 29.49 -7.17
CA ASN A 538 -9.61 28.22 -7.34
C ASN A 538 -10.51 27.10 -7.89
N LEU A 539 -10.27 26.68 -9.14
CA LEU A 539 -10.96 25.57 -9.82
C LEU A 539 -10.58 24.16 -9.29
N VAL A 540 -9.87 24.07 -8.16
CA VAL A 540 -9.56 22.82 -7.46
C VAL A 540 -9.91 22.99 -6.00
N SER A 541 -11.14 22.65 -5.63
CA SER A 541 -11.57 22.53 -4.25
C SER A 541 -11.04 21.23 -3.64
N THR A 542 -10.34 21.33 -2.51
CA THR A 542 -10.08 20.17 -1.64
C THR A 542 -11.34 19.88 -0.82
N THR A 543 -12.04 18.81 -1.16
CA THR A 543 -13.17 18.30 -0.35
C THR A 543 -12.64 17.53 0.85
N GLN A 544 -13.01 17.96 2.06
CA GLN A 544 -12.74 17.23 3.30
C GLN A 544 -14.08 16.74 3.86
N ARG A 545 -14.14 15.47 4.27
CA ARG A 545 -15.34 14.89 4.92
C ARG A 545 -15.24 15.08 6.43
N GLU A 546 -16.36 15.40 7.06
CA GLU A 546 -16.56 15.46 8.51
C GLU A 546 -17.54 14.35 8.90
N TYR A 547 -17.24 13.63 9.98
CA TYR A 547 -18.04 12.52 10.49
C TYR A 547 -18.47 12.84 11.91
N SER A 548 -19.77 12.84 12.18
CA SER A 548 -20.30 13.10 13.53
C SER A 548 -21.42 12.13 13.91
N TYR A 549 -21.43 11.72 15.17
CA TYR A 549 -22.19 10.57 15.68
C TYR A 549 -23.00 10.97 16.91
N TRP A 550 -24.18 10.38 17.09
CA TRP A 550 -24.84 10.43 18.40
C TRP A 550 -24.06 9.63 19.45
N LEU A 551 -23.58 8.43 19.10
CA LEU A 551 -22.63 7.65 19.89
C LEU A 551 -21.34 7.41 19.08
N PRO A 552 -20.23 8.11 19.40
CA PRO A 552 -18.95 7.98 18.70
C PRO A 552 -18.34 6.59 18.72
N THR A 553 -17.61 6.30 17.65
CA THR A 553 -16.95 5.01 17.42
C THR A 553 -15.49 4.96 17.90
N TYR A 554 -14.93 6.09 18.36
CA TYR A 554 -13.54 6.21 18.83
C TYR A 554 -12.46 5.65 17.86
N ASP A 555 -12.80 5.47 16.57
CA ASP A 555 -11.97 4.91 15.51
C ASP A 555 -11.58 6.00 14.50
N ASN A 556 -10.30 6.39 14.57
CA ASN A 556 -9.69 7.36 13.67
C ASN A 556 -9.00 6.72 12.44
N GLU A 557 -8.89 5.39 12.37
CA GLU A 557 -8.30 4.71 11.21
C GLU A 557 -9.37 4.47 10.12
N TYR A 558 -10.62 4.19 10.51
CA TYR A 558 -11.73 3.90 9.60
C TYR A 558 -13.05 4.65 9.91
N PRO A 559 -13.07 6.00 10.02
CA PRO A 559 -14.27 6.78 10.37
C PRO A 559 -15.42 6.74 9.35
N TRP A 560 -15.30 5.99 8.27
CA TRP A 560 -16.38 5.73 7.30
C TRP A 560 -16.99 4.31 7.44
N TRP A 561 -16.48 3.48 8.36
CA TRP A 561 -16.87 2.08 8.56
C TRP A 561 -17.31 1.82 10.01
N PHE A 562 -18.63 1.80 10.23
CA PHE A 562 -19.24 1.77 11.56
C PHE A 562 -19.98 0.45 11.88
N HIS A 563 -19.68 -0.62 11.14
CA HIS A 563 -20.38 -1.91 11.17
C HIS A 563 -19.92 -2.87 12.29
N SER A 564 -19.70 -2.35 13.50
CA SER A 564 -19.26 -3.11 14.70
C SER A 564 -20.24 -2.93 15.87
N PRO A 565 -21.42 -3.58 15.87
CA PRO A 565 -22.52 -3.29 16.80
C PRO A 565 -22.29 -3.61 18.30
N GLN A 566 -21.23 -4.34 18.71
CA GLN A 566 -21.25 -5.08 20.00
C GLN A 566 -20.21 -4.72 21.09
N GLN A 567 -19.18 -3.85 20.91
CA GLN A 567 -18.31 -3.45 22.03
C GLN A 567 -17.51 -2.14 21.87
N TYR A 568 -17.45 -1.35 22.96
CA TYR A 568 -16.47 -0.27 23.21
C TYR A 568 -16.08 -0.18 24.70
N ILE A 569 -14.91 0.42 24.99
CA ILE A 569 -14.54 0.96 26.32
C ILE A 569 -13.95 2.37 26.14
N GLY A 570 -14.48 3.34 26.89
CA GLY A 570 -14.06 4.74 26.84
C GLY A 570 -12.96 5.10 27.84
N VAL A 571 -12.10 6.05 27.48
CA VAL A 571 -10.86 6.44 28.21
C VAL A 571 -11.12 7.26 29.50
N LEU A 572 -12.39 7.44 29.90
CA LEU A 572 -12.80 8.23 31.08
C LEU A 572 -13.92 7.58 31.91
N SER A 573 -14.22 6.29 31.71
CA SER A 573 -15.20 5.57 32.55
C SER A 573 -14.99 4.04 32.57
N GLU A 574 -14.83 3.46 33.78
CA GLU A 574 -14.76 2.01 34.03
C GLU A 574 -16.10 1.27 33.77
N ARG A 575 -16.65 1.28 32.53
CA ARG A 575 -17.87 0.51 32.17
C ARG A 575 -17.86 -0.08 30.75
N TYR A 576 -18.47 -1.26 30.61
CA TYR A 576 -18.83 -1.88 29.33
C TYR A 576 -20.10 -1.25 28.75
N ALA A 577 -20.13 -0.99 27.44
CA ALA A 577 -21.33 -0.50 26.74
C ALA A 577 -21.43 -1.01 25.29
N PRO A 578 -22.65 -1.18 24.73
CA PRO A 578 -22.85 -1.50 23.31
C PRO A 578 -22.48 -0.32 22.39
N ALA A 579 -22.11 -0.61 21.14
CA ALA A 579 -21.77 0.39 20.11
C ALA A 579 -23.00 1.13 19.52
N MET A 580 -24.19 0.79 20.02
CA MET A 580 -25.47 1.37 19.69
C MET A 580 -26.26 1.55 20.99
N GLY A 581 -26.95 2.68 21.14
CA GLY A 581 -27.68 3.02 22.35
C GLY A 581 -28.96 2.20 22.48
N VAL A 582 -29.40 1.96 23.72
CA VAL A 582 -30.59 1.16 24.02
C VAL A 582 -31.82 2.06 24.06
N LEU A 583 -32.73 1.86 23.10
CA LEU A 583 -34.06 2.47 23.07
C LEU A 583 -35.07 1.54 23.74
N ASN A 584 -36.06 2.10 24.44
CA ASN A 584 -37.20 1.37 25.00
C ASN A 584 -38.51 2.00 24.55
N LEU A 585 -39.36 1.23 23.86
CA LEU A 585 -40.63 1.72 23.33
C LEU A 585 -41.68 1.81 24.46
N VAL A 586 -41.90 3.02 25.00
CA VAL A 586 -42.81 3.25 26.14
C VAL A 586 -44.19 3.76 25.72
N THR A 587 -45.25 3.24 26.36
CA THR A 587 -46.64 3.63 26.08
C THR A 587 -47.13 4.85 26.86
N ALA A 588 -46.39 5.26 27.89
CA ALA A 588 -46.62 6.53 28.59
C ALA A 588 -45.95 7.67 27.82
N PRO A 589 -46.56 8.87 27.74
CA PRO A 589 -45.82 10.05 27.32
C PRO A 589 -44.66 10.26 28.31
N LEU A 590 -43.51 10.72 27.81
CA LEU A 590 -42.44 11.17 28.69
C LEU A 590 -43.01 12.18 29.68
N THR A 591 -42.71 12.01 30.97
CA THR A 591 -42.71 13.15 31.88
C THR A 591 -41.76 14.16 31.26
N ALA A 592 -42.33 15.21 30.67
CA ALA A 592 -41.58 16.34 30.16
C ALA A 592 -40.58 16.75 31.25
N SER A 593 -39.33 17.04 30.84
CA SER A 593 -38.21 17.44 31.71
C SER A 593 -38.68 18.18 32.96
N GLU A 594 -38.09 17.93 34.13
CA GLU A 594 -38.54 18.53 35.41
C GLU A 594 -38.58 20.08 35.38
N ALA A 595 -37.96 20.71 34.36
CA ALA A 595 -38.15 22.11 33.98
C ALA A 595 -39.60 22.51 33.58
N PHE A 596 -40.38 21.62 32.96
CA PHE A 596 -41.70 21.90 32.37
C PHE A 596 -42.89 21.43 33.23
N THR A 597 -42.67 20.57 34.23
CA THR A 597 -43.74 20.11 35.13
C THR A 597 -44.19 21.14 36.15
N SER A 598 -43.47 22.25 36.31
CA SER A 598 -43.83 23.40 37.16
C SER A 598 -44.21 24.67 36.37
N GLU A 599 -44.18 24.65 35.04
CA GLU A 599 -44.53 25.83 34.22
C GLU A 599 -46.03 26.14 34.25
N GLU A 600 -46.37 27.44 34.26
CA GLU A 600 -47.74 27.91 34.05
C GLU A 600 -48.20 27.54 32.63
N LYS A 601 -49.08 26.54 32.56
CA LYS A 601 -49.84 26.19 31.36
C LYS A 601 -50.97 27.20 31.19
N PHE A 602 -51.14 27.72 29.98
CA PHE A 602 -52.25 28.60 29.63
C PHE A 602 -52.91 28.13 28.34
N GLN A 603 -54.21 28.44 28.21
CA GLN A 603 -54.96 28.15 26.99
C GLN A 603 -54.89 29.34 26.03
N VAL A 604 -54.55 29.07 24.77
CA VAL A 604 -54.51 30.07 23.70
C VAL A 604 -55.94 30.47 23.34
N THR A 605 -56.31 31.74 23.51
CA THR A 605 -57.63 32.25 23.12
C THR A 605 -57.65 32.76 21.68
N ALA A 606 -56.57 33.39 21.24
CA ALA A 606 -56.37 33.92 19.89
C ALA A 606 -54.88 33.98 19.53
N ILE A 607 -54.57 33.92 18.23
CA ILE A 607 -53.24 34.12 17.67
C ILE A 607 -53.33 35.29 16.70
N GLU A 608 -52.76 36.44 17.09
CA GLU A 608 -52.72 37.66 16.30
C GLU A 608 -51.33 37.83 15.69
N ILE A 609 -51.25 38.19 14.41
CA ILE A 609 -49.99 38.42 13.70
C ILE A 609 -49.98 39.85 13.18
N GLU A 610 -48.92 40.58 13.49
CA GLU A 610 -48.72 41.98 13.10
C GLU A 610 -47.37 42.15 12.40
N GLY A 611 -47.27 43.11 11.47
CA GLY A 611 -46.02 43.45 10.78
C GLY A 611 -45.75 42.67 9.48
N ASN A 612 -46.58 41.67 9.15
CA ASN A 612 -46.60 41.09 7.81
C ASN A 612 -47.20 42.08 6.78
N THR A 613 -46.65 42.07 5.56
CA THR A 613 -46.96 43.06 4.51
C THR A 613 -47.17 42.44 3.13
N THR A 614 -46.48 41.32 2.86
CA THR A 614 -46.46 40.61 1.57
C THR A 614 -47.09 39.23 1.70
N ILE A 615 -46.88 38.57 2.83
CA ILE A 615 -47.42 37.25 3.15
C ILE A 615 -48.74 37.44 3.91
N PRO A 616 -49.88 36.90 3.41
CA PRO A 616 -51.16 36.98 4.11
C PRO A 616 -51.11 36.33 5.48
N THR A 617 -51.80 36.90 6.45
CA THR A 617 -51.85 36.42 7.84
C THR A 617 -52.30 34.95 7.91
N GLU A 618 -53.24 34.55 7.04
CA GLU A 618 -53.76 33.19 6.95
C GLU A 618 -52.67 32.19 6.50
N VAL A 619 -51.74 32.61 5.64
CA VAL A 619 -50.63 31.76 5.17
C VAL A 619 -49.61 31.57 6.28
N ILE A 620 -49.33 32.60 7.09
CA ILE A 620 -48.45 32.45 8.25
C ILE A 620 -49.13 31.58 9.31
N GLN A 621 -50.41 31.80 9.62
CA GLN A 621 -51.19 30.99 10.57
C GLN A 621 -51.26 29.51 10.19
N GLN A 622 -51.32 29.17 8.89
CA GLN A 622 -51.28 27.77 8.42
C GLN A 622 -49.94 27.07 8.66
N ASN A 623 -48.85 27.82 8.79
CA ASN A 623 -47.51 27.30 9.08
C ASN A 623 -47.12 27.44 10.57
N ILE A 624 -48.04 27.90 11.41
CA ILE A 624 -47.85 27.95 12.87
C ILE A 624 -48.42 26.66 13.50
N PRO A 625 -47.61 25.88 14.25
CA PRO A 625 -48.01 24.60 14.83
C PRO A 625 -48.93 24.68 16.07
N ILE A 626 -49.43 25.86 16.42
CA ILE A 626 -50.43 26.07 17.48
C ILE A 626 -51.72 26.65 16.91
N GLN A 627 -52.85 26.31 17.53
CA GLN A 627 -54.20 26.74 17.16
C GLN A 627 -54.94 27.31 18.38
N PRO A 628 -55.98 28.15 18.17
CA PRO A 628 -56.84 28.57 19.27
C PRO A 628 -57.48 27.38 19.99
N LYS A 629 -57.51 27.45 21.33
CA LYS A 629 -57.85 26.41 22.32
C LYS A 629 -56.75 25.42 22.69
N ASP A 630 -55.60 25.41 22.01
CA ASP A 630 -54.47 24.61 22.46
C ASP A 630 -54.01 25.07 23.85
N VAL A 631 -53.60 24.10 24.68
CA VAL A 631 -53.01 24.35 26.00
C VAL A 631 -51.51 24.21 25.86
N ILE A 632 -50.79 25.30 26.05
CA ILE A 632 -49.34 25.37 25.81
C ILE A 632 -48.60 25.95 27.02
N THR A 633 -47.28 25.75 27.04
CA THR A 633 -46.39 26.35 28.04
C THR A 633 -45.57 27.53 27.48
N ILE A 634 -44.93 28.29 28.36
CA ILE A 634 -44.04 29.41 28.01
C ILE A 634 -42.86 28.91 27.15
N SER A 635 -42.38 27.70 27.42
CA SER A 635 -41.28 27.10 26.66
C SER A 635 -41.69 26.59 25.28
N GLN A 636 -42.94 26.13 25.10
CA GLN A 636 -43.49 25.82 23.77
C GLN A 636 -43.65 27.09 22.91
N LEU A 637 -44.00 28.24 23.52
CA LEU A 637 -43.95 29.54 22.84
C LEU A 637 -42.52 29.95 22.48
N SER A 638 -41.57 29.72 23.38
CA SER A 638 -40.15 30.08 23.15
C SER A 638 -39.56 29.30 21.99
N TRP A 639 -39.86 28.00 21.90
CA TRP A 639 -39.52 27.16 20.75
C TRP A 639 -40.20 27.63 19.45
N LEU A 640 -41.50 27.98 19.50
CA LEU A 640 -42.24 28.50 18.34
C LEU A 640 -41.59 29.76 17.77
N ILE A 641 -41.12 30.67 18.62
CA ILE A 641 -40.39 31.87 18.19
C ILE A 641 -39.07 31.48 17.52
N ALA A 642 -38.33 30.52 18.07
CA ALA A 642 -37.07 30.05 17.49
C ALA A 642 -37.28 29.44 16.09
N GLU A 643 -38.33 28.62 15.91
CA GLU A 643 -38.62 28.01 14.62
C GLU A 643 -39.13 29.03 13.59
N LEU A 644 -39.97 29.97 14.00
CA LEU A 644 -40.37 31.09 13.13
C LEU A 644 -39.19 31.99 12.75
N ARG A 645 -38.19 32.19 13.62
CA ARG A 645 -36.94 32.90 13.28
C ARG A 645 -36.03 32.11 12.35
N ALA A 646 -36.06 30.78 12.42
CA ALA A 646 -35.29 29.91 11.52
C ALA A 646 -35.91 29.82 10.11
N HIS A 647 -37.17 30.22 9.95
CA HIS A 647 -37.87 30.21 8.67
C HIS A 647 -37.40 31.36 7.76
N ASP A 648 -37.05 31.06 6.51
CA ASP A 648 -36.54 32.00 5.49
C ASP A 648 -37.44 33.24 5.22
N TRP A 649 -38.67 33.26 5.75
CA TRP A 649 -39.67 34.32 5.51
C TRP A 649 -39.49 35.57 6.36
N PHE A 650 -38.73 35.51 7.46
CA PHE A 650 -38.67 36.59 8.45
C PHE A 650 -37.23 37.04 8.75
N GLN A 651 -37.04 38.32 9.05
CA GLN A 651 -35.78 38.90 9.54
C GLN A 651 -35.75 39.06 11.06
N ASP A 652 -36.91 39.36 11.66
CA ASP A 652 -37.11 39.41 13.10
C ASP A 652 -38.51 38.86 13.41
N VAL A 653 -38.63 38.16 14.54
CA VAL A 653 -39.89 37.66 15.08
C VAL A 653 -39.88 37.88 16.59
N ARG A 654 -40.93 38.51 17.09
CA ARG A 654 -41.16 38.81 18.51
C ARG A 654 -42.53 38.30 18.91
N LEU A 655 -42.69 38.00 20.19
CA LEU A 655 -43.93 37.46 20.72
C LEU A 655 -44.25 38.12 22.05
N GLU A 656 -45.50 38.53 22.20
CA GLU A 656 -46.07 39.07 23.43
C GLU A 656 -47.31 38.25 23.81
N THR A 657 -47.39 37.80 25.06
CA THR A 657 -48.61 37.19 25.62
C THR A 657 -49.40 38.22 26.41
N ARG A 658 -50.69 38.41 26.08
CA ARG A 658 -51.59 39.27 26.88
C ARG A 658 -52.57 38.42 27.66
N GLN A 659 -52.58 38.57 28.99
CA GLN A 659 -53.48 37.81 29.88
C GLN A 659 -54.95 38.27 29.72
N GLY A 660 -55.86 37.32 29.61
CA GLY A 660 -57.31 37.55 29.62
C GLY A 660 -57.89 37.70 31.03
N GLN A 661 -59.08 38.29 31.13
CA GLN A 661 -59.78 38.38 32.42
C GLN A 661 -60.25 37.00 32.90
N LEU A 662 -59.87 36.63 34.13
CA LEU A 662 -60.36 35.44 34.83
C LEU A 662 -61.89 35.52 35.04
N VAL A 663 -62.63 34.53 34.52
CA VAL A 663 -64.05 34.34 34.83
C VAL A 663 -64.16 33.56 36.14
N PRO A 664 -64.74 34.12 37.22
CA PRO A 664 -64.80 33.42 38.50
C PRO A 664 -65.88 32.32 38.47
N GLY A 665 -65.50 31.05 38.65
CA GLY A 665 -66.46 29.99 38.98
C GLY A 665 -66.15 28.55 38.55
N ASP A 666 -65.17 28.30 37.68
CA ASP A 666 -64.94 26.96 37.10
C ASP A 666 -63.76 26.20 37.78
N PRO A 667 -63.93 24.98 38.35
CA PRO A 667 -62.88 24.31 39.13
C PRO A 667 -61.72 23.64 38.35
N GLN A 668 -61.49 23.95 37.07
CA GLN A 668 -60.37 23.36 36.29
C GLN A 668 -59.40 24.41 35.74
N PHE A 669 -58.53 24.88 36.66
CA PHE A 669 -57.14 25.30 36.46
C PHE A 669 -56.61 25.39 35.00
N PHE A 670 -56.59 26.58 34.41
CA PHE A 670 -55.45 27.19 33.67
C PHE A 670 -55.75 28.70 33.41
N PRO A 671 -54.77 29.62 33.48
CA PRO A 671 -54.92 30.97 32.94
C PRO A 671 -55.16 30.97 31.41
N ILE A 672 -55.75 32.06 30.90
CA ILE A 672 -56.04 32.26 29.46
C ILE A 672 -55.25 33.45 28.92
N ALA A 673 -54.66 33.30 27.73
CA ALA A 673 -53.86 34.34 27.10
C ALA A 673 -54.06 34.38 25.56
N SER A 674 -53.97 35.59 25.00
CA SER A 674 -53.79 35.80 23.56
C SER A 674 -52.31 35.91 23.22
N VAL A 675 -51.92 35.31 22.10
CA VAL A 675 -50.55 35.27 21.58
C VAL A 675 -50.44 36.27 20.44
N HIS A 676 -49.68 37.35 20.63
CA HIS A 676 -49.42 38.36 19.60
C HIS A 676 -48.01 38.15 19.04
N ILE A 677 -47.89 37.87 17.75
CA ILE A 677 -46.64 37.61 17.05
C ILE A 677 -46.34 38.80 16.13
N GLN A 678 -45.31 39.57 16.45
CA GLN A 678 -44.83 40.66 15.60
C GLN A 678 -43.70 40.14 14.70
N VAL A 679 -43.91 40.20 13.39
CA VAL A 679 -42.94 39.74 12.39
C VAL A 679 -42.40 40.91 11.56
N THR A 680 -41.13 40.82 11.16
CA THR A 680 -40.56 41.63 10.07
C THR A 680 -40.24 40.68 8.93
N GLU A 681 -40.92 40.82 7.79
CA GLU A 681 -40.70 39.97 6.62
C GLU A 681 -39.31 40.16 6.00
N ALA A 682 -38.71 39.07 5.54
CA ALA A 682 -37.60 39.10 4.61
C ALA A 682 -38.09 39.51 3.19
N PRO A 683 -37.18 39.86 2.26
CA PRO A 683 -37.52 40.06 0.86
C PRO A 683 -38.07 38.75 0.25
N VAL A 684 -39.41 38.67 0.16
CA VAL A 684 -40.15 37.49 -0.29
C VAL A 684 -40.91 37.80 -1.57
N VAL A 685 -41.01 36.81 -2.47
CA VAL A 685 -41.78 36.89 -3.71
C VAL A 685 -42.80 35.74 -3.79
N LEU A 686 -43.99 36.02 -4.32
CA LEU A 686 -45.00 34.99 -4.57
C LEU A 686 -44.74 34.30 -5.92
N ALA A 687 -44.32 33.04 -5.89
CA ALA A 687 -44.15 32.21 -7.07
C ALA A 687 -45.38 31.30 -7.27
N ARG A 688 -46.38 31.78 -8.03
CA ARG A 688 -47.57 30.98 -8.43
C ARG A 688 -47.23 29.81 -9.36
N GLN A 689 -46.11 29.88 -10.07
CA GLN A 689 -45.62 28.80 -10.91
C GLN A 689 -44.10 28.73 -10.87
N ILE A 690 -43.54 27.52 -10.87
CA ILE A 690 -42.10 27.29 -11.06
C ILE A 690 -41.86 26.62 -12.41
N LYS A 691 -40.95 27.22 -13.19
CA LYS A 691 -40.52 26.74 -14.50
C LYS A 691 -39.01 26.43 -14.46
N ILE A 692 -38.62 25.32 -15.08
CA ILE A 692 -37.20 24.96 -15.25
C ILE A 692 -36.98 24.76 -16.75
N ASN A 693 -35.98 25.46 -17.28
CA ASN A 693 -35.64 25.46 -18.71
C ASN A 693 -34.15 25.11 -18.90
N GLY A 694 -33.84 24.49 -20.02
CA GLY A 694 -32.45 24.16 -20.41
C GLY A 694 -31.88 22.89 -19.78
N ASN A 695 -32.61 22.27 -18.85
CA ASN A 695 -32.34 20.94 -18.33
C ASN A 695 -32.63 19.87 -19.40
N ARG A 696 -31.60 19.33 -20.05
CA ARG A 696 -31.71 18.25 -21.05
C ARG A 696 -31.35 16.89 -20.46
N SER A 697 -30.44 16.86 -19.49
CA SER A 697 -29.94 15.64 -18.87
C SER A 697 -30.82 15.10 -17.75
N PHE A 698 -31.59 15.95 -17.07
CA PHE A 698 -32.48 15.55 -15.98
C PHE A 698 -33.89 16.13 -16.21
N PRO A 699 -34.97 15.34 -16.13
CA PRO A 699 -36.35 15.81 -16.26
C PRO A 699 -36.70 16.94 -15.27
N SER A 700 -37.47 17.94 -15.74
CA SER A 700 -37.82 19.11 -14.92
C SER A 700 -38.62 18.74 -13.67
N GLN A 701 -39.36 17.63 -13.70
CA GLN A 701 -40.13 17.14 -12.56
C GLN A 701 -39.19 16.67 -11.43
N PHE A 702 -38.22 15.80 -11.73
CA PHE A 702 -37.26 15.33 -10.73
C PHE A 702 -36.43 16.48 -10.11
N ILE A 703 -36.01 17.48 -10.89
CA ILE A 703 -35.31 18.65 -10.33
C ILE A 703 -36.24 19.43 -9.37
N LYS A 704 -37.56 19.51 -9.64
CA LYS A 704 -38.51 20.11 -8.70
C LYS A 704 -38.68 19.27 -7.44
N ASP A 705 -38.76 17.97 -7.59
CA ASP A 705 -39.01 17.06 -6.46
C ASP A 705 -37.77 17.01 -5.54
N TRP A 706 -36.58 16.74 -6.08
CA TRP A 706 -35.32 16.67 -5.33
C TRP A 706 -34.98 17.96 -4.57
N PHE A 707 -35.28 19.14 -5.13
CA PHE A 707 -34.97 20.43 -4.49
C PHE A 707 -36.19 21.14 -3.88
N GLN A 708 -37.32 20.43 -3.71
CA GLN A 708 -38.62 20.91 -3.21
C GLN A 708 -39.13 22.22 -3.85
N LEU A 709 -38.99 22.37 -5.17
CA LEU A 709 -39.41 23.57 -5.90
C LEU A 709 -40.92 23.55 -6.18
N LYS A 710 -41.70 23.89 -5.15
CA LYS A 710 -43.18 24.00 -5.18
C LYS A 710 -43.62 25.48 -5.26
N PRO A 711 -44.76 25.81 -5.90
CA PRO A 711 -45.32 27.16 -5.89
C PRO A 711 -45.66 27.65 -4.46
N SER A 712 -45.06 28.76 -4.02
CA SER A 712 -45.20 29.29 -2.67
C SER A 712 -44.72 30.74 -2.57
N TYR A 713 -44.80 31.31 -1.37
CA TYR A 713 -44.00 32.48 -0.99
C TYR A 713 -42.55 32.03 -0.76
N LEU A 714 -41.60 32.62 -1.50
CA LEU A 714 -40.19 32.25 -1.45
C LEU A 714 -39.31 33.47 -1.20
N ALA A 715 -38.40 33.36 -0.22
CA ALA A 715 -37.41 34.39 0.03
C ALA A 715 -36.38 34.50 -1.10
N VAL A 716 -35.90 35.72 -1.38
CA VAL A 716 -34.86 35.97 -2.40
C VAL A 716 -33.55 35.25 -2.05
N THR A 717 -33.26 35.06 -0.77
CA THR A 717 -32.18 34.23 -0.23
C THR A 717 -32.38 32.76 -0.57
N ALA A 718 -33.54 32.18 -0.23
CA ALA A 718 -33.90 30.80 -0.54
C ALA A 718 -33.85 30.52 -2.06
N ALA A 719 -34.34 31.44 -2.90
CA ALA A 719 -34.25 31.32 -4.36
C ALA A 719 -32.80 31.25 -4.87
N ARG A 720 -31.89 32.07 -4.30
CA ARG A 720 -30.46 32.05 -4.63
C ARG A 720 -29.78 30.78 -4.12
N PHE A 721 -30.15 30.33 -2.93
CA PHE A 721 -29.64 29.09 -2.34
C PHE A 721 -30.02 27.87 -3.20
N LYS A 722 -31.30 27.73 -3.58
CA LYS A 722 -31.77 26.67 -4.49
C LYS A 722 -31.08 26.74 -5.87
N GLN A 723 -30.84 27.94 -6.41
CA GLN A 723 -30.07 28.11 -7.67
C GLN A 723 -28.68 27.48 -7.56
N GLN A 724 -27.94 27.77 -6.48
CA GLN A 724 -26.59 27.25 -6.28
C GLN A 724 -26.60 25.75 -5.98
N LEU A 725 -27.60 25.25 -5.24
CA LEU A 725 -27.78 23.82 -4.97
C LEU A 725 -27.96 23.00 -6.25
N ILE A 726 -28.79 23.48 -7.19
CA ILE A 726 -28.97 22.85 -8.50
C ILE A 726 -27.66 22.91 -9.31
N ALA A 727 -26.93 24.03 -9.28
CA ALA A 727 -25.64 24.14 -9.97
C ALA A 727 -24.60 23.15 -9.42
N ASN A 728 -24.50 23.04 -8.10
CA ASN A 728 -23.61 22.12 -7.40
C ASN A 728 -23.98 20.65 -7.70
N PHE A 729 -25.26 20.29 -7.72
CA PHE A 729 -25.71 18.94 -8.12
C PHE A 729 -25.24 18.56 -9.53
N TYR A 730 -25.39 19.46 -10.49
CA TYR A 730 -24.88 19.25 -11.84
C TYR A 730 -23.35 19.09 -11.85
N PHE A 731 -22.62 19.96 -11.14
CA PHE A 731 -21.17 19.87 -10.99
C PHE A 731 -20.73 18.51 -10.42
N ASN A 732 -21.34 18.08 -9.31
CA ASN A 732 -21.07 16.80 -8.63
C ASN A 732 -21.31 15.59 -9.56
N ARG A 733 -22.31 15.66 -10.45
CA ARG A 733 -22.57 14.63 -11.47
C ARG A 733 -21.70 14.76 -12.75
N GLY A 734 -20.63 15.55 -12.71
CA GLY A 734 -19.64 15.68 -13.80
C GLY A 734 -20.00 16.69 -14.89
N TYR A 735 -20.98 17.57 -14.65
CA TYR A 735 -21.26 18.74 -15.48
C TYR A 735 -20.47 19.94 -14.93
N GLU A 736 -19.14 19.84 -15.00
CA GLU A 736 -18.16 20.76 -14.41
C GLU A 736 -18.32 22.24 -14.84
N PHE A 737 -19.10 22.51 -15.89
CA PHE A 737 -19.37 23.83 -16.45
C PHE A 737 -20.86 24.22 -16.40
N ALA A 738 -21.67 23.52 -15.61
CA ALA A 738 -23.08 23.83 -15.46
C ALA A 738 -23.27 25.16 -14.71
N THR A 739 -24.18 25.99 -15.22
CA THR A 739 -24.56 27.26 -14.60
C THR A 739 -26.08 27.33 -14.50
N VAL A 740 -26.58 27.80 -13.37
CA VAL A 740 -28.01 27.98 -13.12
C VAL A 740 -28.23 29.44 -12.77
N ASN A 741 -29.23 30.06 -13.38
CA ASN A 741 -29.69 31.40 -13.04
C ASN A 741 -31.19 31.33 -12.74
N TYR A 742 -31.69 32.03 -11.74
CA TYR A 742 -33.14 32.24 -11.57
C TYR A 742 -33.56 33.64 -12.02
N ARG A 743 -34.82 33.77 -12.47
CA ARG A 743 -35.48 35.07 -12.65
C ARG A 743 -36.94 34.99 -12.18
N MET A 744 -37.45 36.11 -11.71
CA MET A 744 -38.86 36.26 -11.35
C MET A 744 -39.58 37.10 -12.42
N ALA A 745 -40.67 36.59 -12.98
CA ALA A 745 -41.46 37.30 -14.00
C ALA A 745 -42.94 36.90 -13.97
N ASN A 746 -43.85 37.86 -13.80
CA ASN A 746 -45.31 37.65 -13.81
C ASN A 746 -45.78 36.50 -12.88
N ASP A 747 -45.40 36.54 -11.61
CA ASP A 747 -45.64 35.47 -10.61
C ASP A 747 -45.04 34.08 -10.97
N VAL A 748 -44.19 33.99 -11.99
CA VAL A 748 -43.44 32.78 -12.36
C VAL A 748 -41.97 32.90 -11.95
N LEU A 749 -41.49 31.94 -11.15
CA LEU A 749 -40.07 31.77 -10.87
C LEU A 749 -39.47 30.79 -11.89
N GLU A 750 -38.52 31.28 -12.68
CA GLU A 750 -37.91 30.52 -13.77
C GLU A 750 -36.43 30.25 -13.51
N PHE A 751 -36.07 28.98 -13.32
CA PHE A 751 -34.68 28.51 -13.31
C PHE A 751 -34.24 28.19 -14.73
N SER A 752 -33.20 28.88 -15.20
CA SER A 752 -32.53 28.64 -16.48
C SER A 752 -31.22 27.90 -16.24
N ILE A 753 -31.19 26.62 -16.60
CA ILE A 753 -30.03 25.74 -16.50
C ILE A 753 -29.30 25.73 -17.83
N ASN A 754 -27.99 26.00 -17.80
CA ASN A 754 -27.08 25.76 -18.90
C ASN A 754 -26.10 24.67 -18.46
N GLU A 755 -26.30 23.44 -18.94
CA GLU A 755 -25.57 22.24 -18.53
C GLU A 755 -24.09 22.19 -19.01
N GLY A 756 -23.57 23.28 -19.59
CA GLY A 756 -22.15 23.40 -19.89
C GLY A 756 -21.71 22.67 -21.17
N THR A 757 -22.50 22.74 -22.25
CA THR A 757 -22.15 22.10 -23.53
C THR A 757 -20.84 22.65 -24.12
N LEU A 758 -19.96 21.76 -24.57
CA LEU A 758 -18.71 22.14 -25.22
C LEU A 758 -18.93 22.33 -26.73
N HIS A 759 -18.56 23.48 -27.26
CA HIS A 759 -18.91 23.87 -28.63
C HIS A 759 -17.76 23.69 -29.63
N GLU A 760 -16.51 23.60 -29.17
CA GLU A 760 -15.33 23.45 -30.01
C GLU A 760 -14.18 22.84 -29.19
N ILE A 761 -13.35 22.01 -29.82
CA ILE A 761 -12.02 21.63 -29.33
C ILE A 761 -10.96 22.15 -30.33
N ARG A 762 -10.02 22.92 -29.79
CA ARG A 762 -8.90 23.57 -30.48
C ARG A 762 -7.59 23.04 -29.91
N PHE A 763 -6.68 22.66 -30.80
CA PHE A 763 -5.31 22.29 -30.41
C PHE A 763 -4.37 23.45 -30.70
N THR A 764 -3.39 23.65 -29.82
CA THR A 764 -2.29 24.60 -30.02
C THR A 764 -0.96 23.88 -29.78
N GLY A 765 0.13 24.38 -30.35
CA GLY A 765 1.44 23.71 -30.30
C GLY A 765 1.60 22.52 -31.27
N ASN A 766 0.53 22.09 -31.96
CA ASN A 766 0.61 21.12 -33.04
C ASN A 766 1.08 21.80 -34.35
N THR A 767 2.30 21.48 -34.79
CA THR A 767 2.92 22.05 -36.00
C THR A 767 3.15 21.00 -37.10
N ARG A 768 3.30 19.74 -36.72
CA ARG A 768 3.46 18.59 -37.63
C ARG A 768 2.32 17.58 -37.48
N ILE A 769 1.68 17.50 -36.32
CA ILE A 769 0.50 16.66 -36.12
C ILE A 769 -0.73 17.39 -36.65
N SER A 770 -1.49 16.76 -37.55
CA SER A 770 -2.73 17.34 -38.07
C SER A 770 -3.85 17.33 -37.03
N ARG A 771 -4.78 18.30 -37.11
CA ARG A 771 -5.98 18.33 -36.26
C ARG A 771 -6.80 17.04 -36.37
N ALA A 772 -6.88 16.46 -37.57
CA ALA A 772 -7.62 15.23 -37.84
C ALA A 772 -7.04 14.01 -37.10
N GLU A 773 -5.70 13.88 -37.04
CA GLU A 773 -5.04 12.80 -36.29
C GLU A 773 -5.24 12.95 -34.78
N LEU A 774 -5.23 14.19 -34.24
CA LEU A 774 -5.51 14.44 -32.82
C LEU A 774 -6.96 14.06 -32.46
N LEU A 775 -7.94 14.48 -33.26
CA LEU A 775 -9.35 14.11 -33.07
C LEU A 775 -9.58 12.61 -33.18
N SER A 776 -8.95 11.94 -34.17
CA SER A 776 -9.02 10.49 -34.32
C SER A 776 -8.38 9.75 -33.14
N ALA A 777 -7.22 10.21 -32.66
CA ALA A 777 -6.55 9.61 -31.50
C ALA A 777 -7.36 9.75 -30.21
N LEU A 778 -8.19 10.80 -30.11
CA LEU A 778 -9.09 11.07 -28.98
C LEU A 778 -10.40 10.26 -29.03
N ASP A 779 -10.68 9.57 -30.15
CA ASP A 779 -11.92 8.80 -30.35
C ASP A 779 -13.18 9.66 -30.21
N LEU A 780 -13.10 10.87 -30.75
CA LEU A 780 -14.17 11.85 -30.79
C LEU A 780 -14.87 11.79 -32.15
N LYS A 781 -16.08 11.24 -32.18
CA LYS A 781 -16.94 11.27 -33.37
C LYS A 781 -17.51 12.67 -33.55
N THR A 782 -17.26 13.26 -34.72
CA THR A 782 -18.01 14.41 -35.25
C THR A 782 -19.04 13.90 -36.26
N GLU A 783 -20.22 14.50 -36.31
CA GLU A 783 -21.19 14.17 -37.36
C GLU A 783 -20.79 14.82 -38.70
N ASN A 784 -21.09 14.11 -39.80
CA ASN A 784 -20.95 14.53 -41.19
C ASN A 784 -19.52 14.72 -41.75
N SER A 785 -18.82 13.60 -41.93
CA SER A 785 -17.61 13.50 -42.77
C SER A 785 -17.92 13.45 -44.30
N THR A 786 -18.84 14.28 -44.80
CA THR A 786 -19.17 14.38 -46.24
C THR A 786 -19.19 15.83 -46.72
N GLY A 787 -18.00 16.39 -46.98
CA GLY A 787 -17.85 17.68 -47.65
C GLY A 787 -16.55 18.40 -47.27
N LYS A 788 -15.87 18.99 -48.27
CA LYS A 788 -14.76 19.92 -48.00
C LYS A 788 -15.32 21.18 -47.34
N GLN A 789 -15.04 21.40 -46.06
CA GLN A 789 -15.23 22.71 -45.42
C GLN A 789 -13.94 23.25 -44.80
N SER A 790 -13.91 24.58 -44.72
CA SER A 790 -12.79 25.40 -44.27
C SER A 790 -12.45 25.15 -42.79
N SER A 791 -11.22 25.48 -42.40
CA SER A 791 -10.68 25.44 -41.03
C SER A 791 -11.34 26.42 -40.03
N GLN A 792 -12.58 26.85 -40.28
CA GLN A 792 -13.35 27.82 -39.49
C GLN A 792 -14.79 27.38 -39.17
N THR A 793 -15.21 26.15 -39.53
CA THR A 793 -16.50 25.59 -39.12
C THR A 793 -16.33 24.68 -37.89
N PRO A 794 -16.94 25.00 -36.73
CA PRO A 794 -16.72 24.26 -35.50
C PRO A 794 -17.62 23.03 -35.36
N ASP A 795 -17.01 21.93 -34.96
CA ASP A 795 -17.68 20.67 -34.63
C ASP A 795 -18.46 20.79 -33.30
N ILE A 796 -19.80 20.71 -33.34
CA ILE A 796 -20.65 20.86 -32.15
C ILE A 796 -20.62 19.56 -31.32
N TYR A 797 -20.08 19.61 -30.10
CA TYR A 797 -20.04 18.45 -29.19
C TYR A 797 -21.18 18.50 -28.16
N HIS A 798 -22.23 17.71 -28.39
CA HIS A 798 -23.41 17.65 -27.50
C HIS A 798 -23.21 16.86 -26.19
N HIS A 799 -21.98 16.60 -25.75
CA HIS A 799 -21.70 15.82 -24.53
C HIS A 799 -20.70 16.53 -23.62
N THR A 800 -21.01 16.55 -22.32
CA THR A 800 -20.06 16.95 -21.27
C THR A 800 -18.84 16.03 -21.25
N LEU A 801 -17.68 16.63 -21.00
CA LEU A 801 -16.39 15.94 -20.90
C LEU A 801 -15.95 15.85 -19.44
N GLY A 802 -16.64 15.06 -18.63
CA GLY A 802 -16.23 14.86 -17.23
C GLY A 802 -14.79 14.33 -17.13
N GLN A 803 -14.12 14.64 -16.02
CA GLN A 803 -12.68 14.43 -15.81
C GLN A 803 -12.15 13.01 -16.14
N THR A 804 -12.96 11.97 -15.95
CA THR A 804 -12.62 10.58 -16.33
C THR A 804 -12.41 10.43 -17.85
N LYS A 805 -13.18 11.15 -18.67
CA LYS A 805 -13.04 11.18 -20.13
C LYS A 805 -11.82 12.01 -20.54
N ILE A 806 -11.53 13.12 -19.86
CA ILE A 806 -10.31 13.92 -20.03
C ILE A 806 -9.05 13.09 -19.77
N ASN A 807 -9.01 12.34 -18.67
CA ASN A 807 -7.88 11.46 -18.35
C ASN A 807 -7.74 10.30 -19.36
N ARG A 808 -8.84 9.71 -19.81
CA ARG A 808 -8.84 8.69 -20.89
C ARG A 808 -8.31 9.26 -22.21
N MET A 809 -8.68 10.49 -22.55
CA MET A 809 -8.22 11.22 -23.72
C MET A 809 -6.71 11.53 -23.65
N ARG A 810 -6.22 12.03 -22.51
CA ARG A 810 -4.78 12.23 -22.26
C ARG A 810 -3.97 10.94 -22.41
N LYS A 811 -4.51 9.81 -21.90
CA LYS A 811 -3.91 8.48 -22.06
C LYS A 811 -3.88 8.04 -23.53
N LYS A 812 -5.01 8.13 -24.25
CA LYS A 812 -5.10 7.77 -25.68
C LYS A 812 -4.17 8.61 -26.56
N LEU A 813 -4.04 9.92 -26.33
CA LEU A 813 -3.10 10.79 -27.08
C LEU A 813 -1.65 10.32 -26.94
N ARG A 814 -1.23 9.94 -25.73
CA ARG A 814 0.12 9.42 -25.44
C ARG A 814 0.37 8.07 -26.11
N GLU A 815 -0.65 7.21 -26.17
CA GLU A 815 -0.53 5.83 -26.69
C GLU A 815 -0.67 5.76 -28.22
N ASN A 816 -1.48 6.63 -28.83
CA ASN A 816 -1.79 6.58 -30.27
C ASN A 816 -0.91 7.47 -31.17
N ASN A 817 -0.10 8.39 -30.61
CA ASN A 817 0.62 9.38 -31.41
C ASN A 817 2.14 9.38 -31.17
N GLU A 818 2.88 8.78 -32.11
CA GLU A 818 4.35 8.71 -32.09
C GLU A 818 5.05 10.08 -32.13
N HIS A 819 4.38 11.13 -32.60
CA HIS A 819 4.92 12.49 -32.72
C HIS A 819 4.57 13.38 -31.52
N PHE A 820 3.81 12.86 -30.55
CA PHE A 820 3.36 13.58 -29.35
C PHE A 820 4.31 13.34 -28.16
N LYS A 821 4.59 14.39 -27.38
CA LYS A 821 5.46 14.33 -26.19
C LYS A 821 4.66 14.43 -24.90
N SER A 822 3.81 15.45 -24.78
CA SER A 822 2.96 15.69 -23.62
C SER A 822 1.85 16.68 -23.97
N VAL A 823 0.81 16.78 -23.13
CA VAL A 823 -0.04 17.99 -23.12
C VAL A 823 0.50 18.90 -22.03
N ARG A 824 0.68 20.19 -22.34
CA ARG A 824 1.12 21.23 -21.40
C ARG A 824 -0.03 21.77 -20.57
N ASP A 825 -1.13 22.13 -21.22
CA ASP A 825 -2.27 22.80 -20.59
C ASP A 825 -3.60 22.37 -21.24
N TRP A 826 -4.68 22.45 -20.46
CA TRP A 826 -6.07 22.19 -20.83
C TRP A 826 -6.92 23.31 -20.24
N ARG A 827 -7.30 24.31 -21.06
CA ARG A 827 -8.16 25.42 -20.61
C ARG A 827 -9.42 25.54 -21.44
N VAL A 828 -10.50 26.00 -20.84
CA VAL A 828 -11.77 26.29 -21.53
C VAL A 828 -12.05 27.79 -21.44
N GLN A 829 -12.33 28.43 -22.56
CA GLN A 829 -12.65 29.86 -22.62
C GLN A 829 -13.88 30.11 -23.49
N ARG A 830 -14.64 31.16 -23.16
CA ARG A 830 -15.85 31.51 -23.90
C ARG A 830 -15.52 32.51 -25.00
N GLU A 831 -15.60 32.09 -26.26
CA GLU A 831 -15.35 32.91 -27.44
C GLU A 831 -16.62 33.06 -28.26
N GLY A 832 -17.07 34.29 -28.55
CA GLY A 832 -18.22 34.54 -29.43
C GLY A 832 -19.51 33.82 -29.00
N GLY A 833 -19.72 33.62 -27.69
CA GLY A 833 -20.85 32.90 -27.11
C GLY A 833 -20.67 31.38 -26.98
N LYS A 834 -19.66 30.78 -27.62
CA LYS A 834 -19.34 29.35 -27.62
C LYS A 834 -18.35 29.00 -26.51
N ASN A 835 -18.50 27.82 -25.91
CA ASN A 835 -17.50 27.26 -25.00
C ASN A 835 -16.42 26.52 -25.81
N VAL A 836 -15.19 27.04 -25.82
CA VAL A 836 -14.07 26.50 -26.61
C VAL A 836 -13.03 25.89 -25.67
N MET A 837 -12.70 24.63 -25.88
CA MET A 837 -11.63 23.93 -25.17
C MET A 837 -10.32 24.04 -25.95
N ILE A 838 -9.29 24.59 -25.31
CA ILE A 838 -7.94 24.72 -25.85
C ILE A 838 -7.04 23.67 -25.18
N VAL A 839 -6.45 22.80 -26.00
CA VAL A 839 -5.56 21.72 -25.61
C VAL A 839 -4.16 22.03 -26.14
N GLU A 840 -3.24 22.45 -25.26
CA GLU A 840 -1.89 22.86 -25.64
C GLU A 840 -0.95 21.65 -25.68
N ILE A 841 -0.57 21.17 -26.86
CA ILE A 841 0.29 20.00 -27.00
C ILE A 841 1.76 20.37 -27.17
N GLU A 842 2.64 19.47 -26.72
CA GLU A 842 4.06 19.48 -27.05
C GLU A 842 4.41 18.28 -27.95
N GLU A 843 5.12 18.53 -29.04
CA GLU A 843 5.51 17.49 -30.00
C GLU A 843 6.94 16.95 -29.74
N GLN A 844 7.20 15.72 -30.21
CA GLN A 844 8.53 15.10 -30.18
C GLN A 844 9.49 15.78 -31.17
N PRO A 845 10.76 16.04 -30.82
CA PRO A 845 11.72 16.69 -31.72
C PRO A 845 11.96 15.86 -33.01
N PHE A 846 12.17 16.57 -34.14
CA PHE A 846 12.31 16.00 -35.49
C PHE A 846 13.49 15.04 -35.64
N ALA A 847 14.62 15.36 -35.02
CA ALA A 847 15.76 14.49 -34.88
C ALA A 847 16.03 14.27 -33.38
N LYS A 848 16.43 13.05 -33.02
CA LYS A 848 16.94 12.73 -31.68
C LYS A 848 18.45 12.49 -31.79
N PRO A 849 19.29 13.54 -31.63
CA PRO A 849 20.73 13.38 -31.57
C PRO A 849 21.11 12.73 -30.24
N GLY A 850 21.84 11.62 -30.29
CA GLY A 850 22.44 10.96 -29.12
C GLY A 850 23.94 10.91 -29.30
N GLY A 851 24.68 11.76 -28.59
CA GLY A 851 26.15 11.76 -28.54
C GLY A 851 26.68 10.96 -27.36
N PHE A 852 27.84 10.33 -27.51
CA PHE A 852 28.55 9.63 -26.44
C PHE A 852 30.07 9.78 -26.60
N PRO A 853 30.83 10.01 -25.51
CA PRO A 853 32.28 9.95 -25.56
C PRO A 853 32.75 8.50 -25.73
N ILE A 854 33.92 8.32 -26.33
CA ILE A 854 34.63 7.04 -26.37
C ILE A 854 35.92 7.23 -25.58
N ILE A 855 36.02 6.59 -24.42
CA ILE A 855 37.20 6.58 -23.56
C ILE A 855 37.52 5.12 -23.28
N GLN A 856 38.67 4.65 -23.75
CA GLN A 856 39.12 3.27 -23.57
C GLN A 856 40.63 3.23 -23.32
N PHE A 857 41.12 2.12 -22.78
CA PHE A 857 42.55 1.89 -22.61
C PHE A 857 42.88 0.43 -22.87
N ASN A 858 43.92 0.14 -23.67
CA ASN A 858 44.44 -1.22 -23.83
C ASN A 858 45.93 -1.22 -24.24
N ARG A 859 46.57 -2.39 -24.22
CA ARG A 859 48.01 -2.53 -24.53
C ARG A 859 48.41 -2.11 -25.95
N VAL A 860 47.46 -2.12 -26.89
CA VAL A 860 47.70 -1.77 -28.29
C VAL A 860 47.60 -0.27 -28.49
N HIS A 861 46.54 0.38 -28.02
CA HIS A 861 46.28 1.81 -28.24
C HIS A 861 46.88 2.73 -27.18
N GLY A 862 47.14 2.22 -25.97
CA GLY A 862 47.24 3.05 -24.78
C GLY A 862 45.89 3.71 -24.49
N LEU A 863 45.90 4.97 -24.03
CA LEU A 863 44.68 5.75 -23.95
C LEU A 863 44.10 5.94 -25.36
N MET A 864 42.83 5.60 -25.53
CA MET A 864 42.05 5.90 -26.73
C MET A 864 40.94 6.87 -26.38
N LEU A 865 40.90 8.01 -27.08
CA LEU A 865 39.84 9.00 -26.97
C LEU A 865 39.10 9.15 -28.31
N GLY A 866 37.81 9.42 -28.24
CA GLY A 866 36.95 9.61 -29.39
C GLY A 866 35.56 10.09 -29.03
N ALA A 867 34.71 10.19 -30.04
CA ALA A 867 33.30 10.50 -29.88
C ALA A 867 32.47 9.71 -30.88
N GLY A 868 31.27 9.32 -30.45
CA GLY A 868 30.23 8.74 -31.28
C GLY A 868 28.96 9.58 -31.25
N GLY A 869 28.22 9.55 -32.35
CA GLY A 869 26.93 10.18 -32.50
C GLY A 869 25.96 9.26 -33.23
N THR A 870 24.72 9.26 -32.77
CA THR A 870 23.58 8.70 -33.50
C THR A 870 22.59 9.81 -33.77
N VAL A 871 22.01 9.82 -34.96
CA VAL A 871 20.91 10.72 -35.31
C VAL A 871 19.76 9.84 -35.80
N ALA A 872 18.76 9.67 -34.94
CA ALA A 872 17.50 9.08 -35.34
C ALA A 872 16.62 10.17 -35.97
N THR A 873 16.20 9.98 -37.22
CA THR A 873 15.26 10.85 -37.94
C THR A 873 14.01 10.05 -38.35
N ARG A 874 12.97 10.76 -38.77
CA ARG A 874 11.71 10.17 -39.24
C ARG A 874 11.26 10.83 -40.55
N LEU A 875 12.18 10.91 -41.50
CA LEU A 875 11.96 11.58 -42.79
C LEU A 875 11.10 10.73 -43.73
N THR A 876 11.31 9.41 -43.75
CA THR A 876 10.52 8.47 -44.57
C THR A 876 10.26 7.12 -43.89
N GLY A 877 10.58 6.99 -42.60
CA GLY A 877 10.47 5.74 -41.84
C GLY A 877 11.07 5.91 -40.44
N ALA A 878 11.69 4.85 -39.93
CA ALA A 878 12.58 4.95 -38.77
C ALA A 878 14.02 4.91 -39.28
N GLU A 879 14.59 6.07 -39.60
CA GLU A 879 15.99 6.19 -40.03
C GLU A 879 16.92 6.37 -38.82
N LYS A 880 18.04 5.66 -38.80
CA LYS A 880 19.11 5.83 -37.81
C LYS A 880 20.45 5.94 -38.52
N VAL A 881 21.01 7.15 -38.54
CA VAL A 881 22.38 7.41 -38.99
C VAL A 881 23.31 7.36 -37.77
N PHE A 882 24.55 6.94 -37.97
CA PHE A 882 25.56 6.95 -36.94
C PHE A 882 26.95 7.24 -37.50
N VAL A 883 27.79 7.83 -36.64
CA VAL A 883 29.23 8.03 -36.89
C VAL A 883 29.95 7.87 -35.55
N SER A 884 31.09 7.18 -35.54
CA SER A 884 32.05 7.25 -34.45
C SER A 884 33.48 7.33 -34.97
N ILE A 885 34.33 8.05 -34.23
CA ILE A 885 35.75 8.16 -34.50
C ILE A 885 36.53 8.18 -33.19
N SER A 886 37.63 7.44 -33.12
CA SER A 886 38.54 7.42 -31.97
C SER A 886 40.00 7.23 -32.41
N ARG A 887 40.92 7.64 -31.53
CA ARG A 887 42.36 7.56 -31.78
C ARG A 887 43.10 6.99 -30.57
N GLY A 888 43.88 5.93 -30.80
CA GLY A 888 44.78 5.36 -29.79
C GLY A 888 46.10 6.12 -29.74
N PHE A 889 46.41 6.79 -28.63
CA PHE A 889 47.54 7.72 -28.53
C PHE A 889 48.92 7.05 -28.63
N SER A 890 49.09 5.85 -28.09
CA SER A 890 50.35 5.09 -28.18
C SER A 890 50.51 4.43 -29.55
N SER A 891 49.45 3.81 -30.09
CA SER A 891 49.47 3.18 -31.43
C SER A 891 49.55 4.16 -32.59
N LYS A 892 49.04 5.39 -32.38
CA LYS A 892 48.70 6.39 -33.42
C LYS A 892 47.64 5.94 -34.44
N ILE A 893 46.98 4.79 -34.22
CA ILE A 893 45.90 4.25 -35.07
C ILE A 893 44.60 5.03 -34.85
N TRP A 894 43.85 5.21 -35.94
CA TRP A 894 42.49 5.72 -35.95
C TRP A 894 41.51 4.58 -36.17
N ASN A 895 40.50 4.49 -35.31
CA ASN A 895 39.32 3.66 -35.53
C ASN A 895 38.16 4.58 -35.95
N TYR A 896 37.35 4.14 -36.91
CA TYR A 896 36.18 4.87 -37.39
C TYR A 896 35.09 3.90 -37.83
N HIS A 897 33.84 4.33 -37.65
CA HIS A 897 32.64 3.57 -38.03
C HIS A 897 31.58 4.54 -38.49
N ALA A 898 30.96 4.29 -39.65
CA ALA A 898 29.81 5.05 -40.10
C ALA A 898 28.84 4.16 -40.87
N GLY A 899 27.57 4.56 -40.89
CA GLY A 899 26.53 3.80 -41.57
C GLY A 899 25.13 4.29 -41.27
N ILE A 900 24.17 3.53 -41.79
CA ILE A 900 22.76 3.89 -41.79
C ILE A 900 21.90 2.63 -41.68
N GLU A 901 20.83 2.71 -40.89
CA GLU A 901 19.73 1.76 -40.88
C GLU A 901 18.43 2.50 -41.24
N LYS A 902 17.59 1.88 -42.07
CA LYS A 902 16.26 2.37 -42.41
C LYS A 902 15.20 1.30 -42.13
N GLY A 903 14.25 1.64 -41.26
CA GLY A 903 13.05 0.85 -40.99
C GLY A 903 11.91 1.19 -41.95
N PHE A 904 11.29 0.14 -42.49
CA PHE A 904 10.13 0.13 -43.38
C PHE A 904 8.97 -0.62 -42.70
N PHE A 905 7.74 -0.11 -42.90
CA PHE A 905 6.48 -0.63 -42.37
C PHE A 905 6.35 -0.59 -40.82
N LYS A 906 5.18 -0.17 -40.32
CA LYS A 906 4.94 -0.04 -38.86
C LYS A 906 4.49 -1.34 -38.18
N ARG A 907 3.70 -2.18 -38.87
CA ARG A 907 3.10 -3.41 -38.28
C ARG A 907 4.00 -4.65 -38.38
N GLN A 908 4.89 -4.69 -39.36
CA GLN A 908 5.87 -5.76 -39.56
C GLN A 908 7.20 -5.09 -39.92
N PRO A 909 7.93 -4.55 -38.93
CA PRO A 909 9.13 -3.77 -39.18
C PRO A 909 10.20 -4.58 -39.91
N LEU A 910 10.45 -4.18 -41.16
CA LEU A 910 11.57 -4.62 -41.98
C LEU A 910 12.64 -3.53 -41.92
N LYS A 911 13.86 -3.87 -41.54
CA LYS A 911 14.99 -2.94 -41.46
C LYS A 911 16.04 -3.35 -42.47
N ILE A 912 16.59 -2.37 -43.20
CA ILE A 912 17.74 -2.57 -44.08
C ILE A 912 18.81 -1.59 -43.63
N GLY A 913 20.04 -2.07 -43.45
CA GLY A 913 21.16 -1.25 -43.03
C GLY A 913 22.47 -1.65 -43.67
N GLY A 914 23.42 -0.73 -43.62
CA GLY A 914 24.76 -0.92 -44.13
C GLY A 914 25.74 -0.01 -43.42
N ASN A 915 26.97 -0.49 -43.26
CA ASN A 915 28.05 0.22 -42.60
C ASN A 915 29.39 0.01 -43.31
N PHE A 916 30.34 0.89 -42.99
CA PHE A 916 31.75 0.69 -43.26
C PHE A 916 32.56 1.07 -42.02
N TYR A 917 33.69 0.41 -41.83
CA TYR A 917 34.47 0.57 -40.61
C TYR A 917 35.95 0.23 -40.78
N LYS A 918 36.73 0.79 -39.87
CA LYS A 918 38.05 0.32 -39.48
C LYS A 918 38.10 0.32 -37.95
N LEU A 919 38.22 -0.86 -37.36
CA LEU A 919 38.11 -1.07 -35.92
C LEU A 919 39.29 -1.90 -35.41
N THR A 920 39.55 -1.75 -34.12
CA THR A 920 40.34 -2.70 -33.34
C THR A 920 39.37 -3.60 -32.59
N GLU A 921 39.36 -4.87 -32.98
CA GLU A 921 38.47 -5.92 -32.49
C GLU A 921 39.21 -6.86 -31.53
N VAL A 922 38.46 -7.58 -30.70
CA VAL A 922 39.02 -8.58 -29.79
C VAL A 922 38.83 -10.00 -30.33
N SER A 923 39.89 -10.81 -30.28
CA SER A 923 39.85 -12.25 -30.63
C SER A 923 39.35 -13.14 -29.49
N SER A 924 38.64 -12.57 -28.51
CA SER A 924 38.31 -13.23 -27.24
C SER A 924 36.82 -13.09 -26.92
N ASN A 925 36.38 -13.87 -25.93
CA ASN A 925 34.98 -14.08 -25.55
C ASN A 925 34.08 -12.81 -25.61
N PRO A 926 33.01 -12.81 -26.43
CA PRO A 926 32.11 -11.65 -26.59
C PRO A 926 31.33 -11.28 -25.32
N TYR A 927 31.30 -12.16 -24.31
CA TYR A 927 30.61 -11.91 -23.05
C TYR A 927 31.45 -11.14 -22.00
N LEU A 928 32.61 -10.59 -22.34
CA LEU A 928 33.39 -9.70 -21.45
C LEU A 928 33.04 -8.22 -21.74
N HIS A 929 32.70 -7.44 -20.72
CA HIS A 929 32.44 -6.01 -20.92
C HIS A 929 33.74 -5.24 -21.19
N HIS A 930 33.71 -4.38 -22.21
CA HIS A 930 34.87 -3.58 -22.65
C HIS A 930 35.38 -2.60 -21.59
N GLY A 931 34.50 -2.20 -20.65
CA GLY A 931 34.86 -1.35 -19.50
C GLY A 931 35.77 -2.08 -18.50
N ASP A 932 35.45 -3.34 -18.15
CA ASP A 932 36.27 -4.16 -17.24
C ASP A 932 37.70 -4.30 -17.78
N ALA A 933 37.84 -4.73 -19.04
CA ALA A 933 39.14 -4.89 -19.69
C ALA A 933 39.93 -3.57 -19.77
N THR A 934 39.25 -2.46 -20.04
CA THR A 934 39.84 -1.11 -20.03
C THR A 934 40.41 -0.76 -18.65
N LEU A 935 39.63 -1.00 -17.58
CA LEU A 935 40.04 -0.66 -16.22
C LEU A 935 41.18 -1.54 -15.72
N THR A 936 41.15 -2.85 -15.97
CA THR A 936 42.24 -3.76 -15.55
C THR A 936 43.54 -3.48 -16.29
N ALA A 937 43.47 -3.14 -17.59
CA ALA A 937 44.60 -2.69 -18.38
C ALA A 937 45.15 -1.35 -17.87
N ALA A 938 44.29 -0.35 -17.64
CA ALA A 938 44.71 0.99 -17.22
C ALA A 938 45.29 1.02 -15.79
N TYR A 939 44.63 0.39 -14.81
CA TYR A 939 45.06 0.47 -13.41
C TYR A 939 46.17 -0.52 -13.08
N TYR A 940 45.98 -1.79 -13.42
CA TYR A 940 46.87 -2.89 -13.01
C TYR A 940 47.84 -3.33 -14.11
N GLY A 941 47.63 -2.90 -15.36
CA GLY A 941 48.39 -3.40 -16.51
C GLY A 941 48.00 -4.84 -16.89
N PHE A 942 46.89 -5.35 -16.36
CA PHE A 942 46.42 -6.70 -16.62
C PHE A 942 45.38 -6.67 -17.73
N ASP A 943 45.89 -6.76 -18.96
CA ASP A 943 45.10 -6.80 -20.17
C ASP A 943 45.04 -8.24 -20.69
N ILE A 944 43.85 -8.84 -20.68
CA ILE A 944 43.62 -10.26 -20.98
C ILE A 944 43.19 -10.52 -22.42
N GLN A 945 42.66 -9.51 -23.11
CA GLN A 945 42.15 -9.63 -24.48
C GLN A 945 43.31 -9.53 -25.47
N ASP A 946 43.24 -10.25 -26.59
CA ASP A 946 44.11 -10.03 -27.74
C ASP A 946 43.35 -9.26 -28.81
N TYR A 947 44.03 -8.27 -29.41
CA TYR A 947 43.42 -7.30 -30.31
C TYR A 947 43.88 -7.50 -31.75
N TYR A 948 43.01 -7.26 -32.72
CA TYR A 948 43.36 -7.27 -34.14
C TYR A 948 42.65 -6.16 -34.90
N GLU A 949 43.19 -5.80 -36.06
CA GLU A 949 42.59 -4.76 -36.89
C GLU A 949 41.61 -5.40 -37.86
N ARG A 950 40.38 -4.89 -37.95
CA ARG A 950 39.40 -5.29 -38.98
C ARG A 950 38.90 -4.09 -39.74
N TRP A 951 38.83 -4.16 -41.06
CA TRP A 951 38.25 -3.10 -41.89
C TRP A 951 37.53 -3.65 -43.11
N GLY A 952 36.38 -3.07 -43.41
CA GLY A 952 35.48 -3.59 -44.43
C GLY A 952 34.11 -2.94 -44.41
N THR A 953 33.15 -3.68 -44.96
CA THR A 953 31.75 -3.28 -45.08
C THR A 953 30.83 -4.44 -44.67
N GLN A 954 29.74 -4.11 -44.00
CA GLN A 954 28.70 -5.06 -43.60
C GLN A 954 27.33 -4.50 -43.99
N GLY A 955 26.47 -5.36 -44.53
CA GLY A 955 25.09 -5.03 -44.89
C GLY A 955 24.12 -6.03 -44.29
N TRP A 956 22.96 -5.58 -43.82
CA TRP A 956 21.98 -6.44 -43.16
C TRP A 956 20.54 -6.13 -43.53
N ILE A 957 19.70 -7.16 -43.45
CA ILE A 957 18.25 -7.09 -43.51
C ILE A 957 17.72 -7.75 -42.23
N THR A 958 16.89 -7.05 -41.46
CA THR A 958 16.24 -7.60 -40.25
C THR A 958 14.73 -7.52 -40.39
N TYR A 959 14.05 -8.67 -40.35
CA TYR A 959 12.60 -8.79 -40.28
C TYR A 959 12.19 -9.11 -38.84
N ALA A 960 11.42 -8.23 -38.21
CA ALA A 960 10.95 -8.40 -36.83
C ALA A 960 9.41 -8.48 -36.81
N PRO A 961 8.82 -9.69 -36.95
CA PRO A 961 7.36 -9.85 -37.03
C PRO A 961 6.65 -9.62 -35.69
N THR A 962 7.38 -9.63 -34.58
CA THR A 962 6.87 -9.35 -33.22
C THR A 962 7.90 -8.56 -32.43
N GLU A 963 7.51 -7.97 -31.30
CA GLU A 963 8.45 -7.29 -30.39
C GLU A 963 9.46 -8.23 -29.71
N TRP A 964 9.21 -9.55 -29.76
CA TRP A 964 10.01 -10.57 -29.08
C TRP A 964 10.81 -11.45 -30.03
N SER A 965 10.70 -11.27 -31.35
CA SER A 965 11.46 -12.07 -32.32
C SER A 965 11.95 -11.28 -33.52
N TYR A 966 13.13 -11.65 -34.01
CA TYR A 966 13.64 -11.17 -35.28
C TYR A 966 14.42 -12.25 -36.04
N LEU A 967 14.39 -12.13 -37.36
CA LEU A 967 15.25 -12.84 -38.30
C LEU A 967 16.15 -11.81 -38.99
N ARG A 968 17.46 -12.02 -38.98
CA ARG A 968 18.45 -11.17 -39.66
C ARG A 968 19.25 -11.97 -40.68
N LEU A 969 19.37 -11.43 -41.87
CA LEU A 969 20.36 -11.83 -42.87
C LEU A 969 21.46 -10.77 -42.89
N GLU A 970 22.72 -11.18 -42.90
CA GLU A 970 23.89 -10.30 -42.83
C GLU A 970 24.97 -10.74 -43.83
N LEU A 971 25.54 -9.78 -44.55
CA LEU A 971 26.60 -9.94 -45.53
C LEU A 971 27.80 -9.13 -45.08
N THR A 972 28.93 -9.80 -44.83
CA THR A 972 30.14 -9.18 -44.30
C THR A 972 31.32 -9.42 -45.24
N GLY A 973 32.03 -8.35 -45.59
CA GLY A 973 33.25 -8.40 -46.41
C GLY A 973 34.33 -7.50 -45.82
N GLU A 974 35.37 -8.11 -45.23
CA GLU A 974 36.39 -7.41 -44.46
C GLU A 974 37.77 -8.07 -44.55
N ASN A 975 38.80 -7.36 -44.10
CA ASN A 975 40.17 -7.86 -44.02
C ASN A 975 40.66 -7.79 -42.58
N HIS A 976 41.48 -8.76 -42.17
CA HIS A 976 42.06 -8.82 -40.82
C HIS A 976 43.57 -8.56 -40.82
N GLY A 977 44.01 -7.63 -39.96
CA GLY A 977 45.39 -7.22 -39.75
C GLY A 977 45.91 -7.51 -38.35
N ASN A 978 47.21 -7.76 -38.24
CA ASN A 978 47.87 -7.97 -36.95
C ASN A 978 48.14 -6.63 -36.24
N LEU A 979 47.84 -6.56 -34.95
CA LEU A 979 48.21 -5.44 -34.07
C LEU A 979 49.31 -5.84 -33.08
N SER A 980 50.12 -4.86 -32.69
CA SER A 980 51.23 -5.04 -31.75
C SER A 980 51.00 -4.20 -30.48
N LYS A 981 51.52 -4.67 -29.34
CA LYS A 981 51.62 -3.85 -28.12
C LYS A 981 52.42 -2.57 -28.44
N SER A 982 51.90 -1.41 -28.06
CA SER A 982 52.60 -0.11 -28.22
C SER A 982 52.90 0.61 -26.90
N THR A 983 52.37 0.12 -25.78
CA THR A 983 52.63 0.68 -24.45
C THR A 983 52.69 -0.39 -23.37
N ASP A 984 53.47 -0.11 -22.33
CA ASP A 984 53.52 -0.87 -21.07
C ASP A 984 52.91 -0.08 -19.88
N TRP A 985 52.35 1.11 -20.16
CA TRP A 985 51.80 2.00 -19.14
C TRP A 985 50.64 1.35 -18.37
N SER A 986 50.65 1.53 -17.06
CA SER A 986 49.53 1.24 -16.15
C SER A 986 49.71 2.05 -14.86
N TYR A 987 48.63 2.37 -14.14
CA TYR A 987 48.68 3.30 -13.00
C TYR A 987 49.51 2.78 -11.82
N PHE A 988 49.26 1.55 -11.37
CA PHE A 988 49.96 0.93 -10.24
C PHE A 988 51.26 0.26 -10.67
N ASN A 989 51.23 -0.56 -11.71
CA ASN A 989 52.35 -1.41 -12.12
C ASN A 989 53.23 -0.75 -13.21
N ARG A 990 53.56 0.54 -13.06
CA ARG A 990 54.24 1.39 -14.06
C ARG A 990 55.53 0.80 -14.63
N ASN A 991 56.30 0.09 -13.78
CA ASN A 991 57.66 -0.36 -14.09
C ASN A 991 57.74 -1.87 -14.43
N GLN A 992 56.59 -2.54 -14.63
CA GLN A 992 56.54 -3.96 -14.99
C GLN A 992 56.18 -4.14 -16.46
N PHE A 993 56.97 -4.91 -17.20
CA PHE A 993 56.66 -5.32 -18.57
C PHE A 993 55.30 -6.05 -18.64
N LYS A 994 54.48 -5.66 -19.62
CA LYS A 994 53.18 -6.27 -19.90
C LYS A 994 53.29 -7.30 -21.02
N ARG A 995 52.40 -8.29 -20.98
CA ARG A 995 52.20 -9.29 -22.03
C ARG A 995 52.07 -8.63 -23.41
N GLY A 996 52.71 -9.21 -24.42
CA GLY A 996 52.56 -8.82 -25.82
C GLY A 996 51.17 -9.17 -26.38
N ASN A 997 50.85 -8.64 -27.55
CA ASN A 997 49.62 -8.98 -28.26
C ASN A 997 49.84 -10.21 -29.15
N SER A 998 48.93 -11.19 -29.11
CA SER A 998 49.01 -12.40 -29.93
C SER A 998 48.88 -12.10 -31.42
N ARG A 999 49.49 -12.95 -32.25
CA ARG A 999 49.31 -12.88 -33.71
C ARG A 999 48.05 -13.63 -34.14
N ILE A 1000 47.27 -12.97 -34.96
CA ILE A 1000 46.16 -13.54 -35.73
C ILE A 1000 46.62 -14.06 -37.09
N ASP A 1001 45.77 -14.85 -37.72
CA ASP A 1001 45.95 -15.32 -39.09
C ASP A 1001 45.34 -14.28 -40.02
N ARG A 1002 46.19 -13.57 -40.77
CA ARG A 1002 45.78 -12.48 -41.67
C ARG A 1002 45.10 -13.04 -42.91
N GLY A 1003 44.09 -12.31 -43.40
CA GLY A 1003 43.36 -12.68 -44.60
C GLY A 1003 42.07 -11.88 -44.77
N GLN A 1004 41.40 -12.10 -45.89
CA GLN A 1004 40.09 -11.56 -46.24
C GLN A 1004 38.97 -12.51 -45.83
N LEU A 1005 38.01 -11.99 -45.07
CA LEU A 1005 36.77 -12.65 -44.70
C LEU A 1005 35.65 -12.21 -45.66
N ARG A 1006 34.97 -13.18 -46.28
CA ARG A 1006 33.62 -12.99 -46.83
C ARG A 1006 32.70 -13.98 -46.12
N ASN A 1007 31.58 -13.48 -45.61
CA ASN A 1007 30.66 -14.24 -44.77
C ASN A 1007 29.20 -13.88 -45.08
N LEU A 1008 28.34 -14.88 -45.15
CA LEU A 1008 26.88 -14.74 -45.14
C LEU A 1008 26.34 -15.36 -43.85
N ALA A 1009 25.71 -14.55 -43.00
CA ALA A 1009 25.12 -14.98 -41.75
C ALA A 1009 23.58 -14.91 -41.76
N LEU A 1010 22.92 -15.95 -41.24
CA LEU A 1010 21.51 -15.95 -40.89
C LEU A 1010 21.36 -16.07 -39.37
N VAL A 1011 20.67 -15.12 -38.73
CA VAL A 1011 20.46 -15.09 -37.28
C VAL A 1011 18.96 -15.03 -36.98
N PHE A 1012 18.43 -16.06 -36.34
CA PHE A 1012 17.11 -16.02 -35.71
C PHE A 1012 17.26 -15.79 -34.20
N ALA A 1013 16.44 -14.91 -33.64
CA ALA A 1013 16.44 -14.61 -32.22
C ALA A 1013 15.03 -14.44 -31.67
N PHE A 1014 14.82 -14.96 -30.46
CA PHE A 1014 13.64 -14.77 -29.63
C PHE A 1014 14.07 -14.27 -28.24
N ASP A 1015 13.36 -13.29 -27.68
CA ASP A 1015 13.64 -12.69 -26.38
C ASP A 1015 12.35 -12.17 -25.72
N THR A 1016 11.94 -12.84 -24.65
CA THR A 1016 10.77 -12.52 -23.81
C THR A 1016 11.17 -12.11 -22.39
N ARG A 1017 12.44 -11.74 -22.16
CA ARG A 1017 12.91 -11.30 -20.85
C ARG A 1017 12.16 -10.05 -20.37
N ASP A 1018 11.90 -9.98 -19.07
CA ASP A 1018 11.22 -8.85 -18.40
C ASP A 1018 12.08 -7.59 -18.36
N HIS A 1019 13.30 -7.72 -17.85
CA HIS A 1019 14.30 -6.66 -17.79
C HIS A 1019 15.45 -7.00 -18.74
N ARG A 1020 15.88 -6.04 -19.56
CA ARG A 1020 16.91 -6.22 -20.58
C ARG A 1020 17.88 -5.06 -20.58
N SER A 1021 19.16 -5.38 -20.63
CA SER A 1021 20.24 -4.43 -20.90
C SER A 1021 20.40 -4.27 -22.41
N THR A 1022 20.68 -3.04 -22.85
CA THR A 1022 20.86 -2.71 -24.27
C THR A 1022 22.28 -2.25 -24.52
N SER A 1023 23.03 -3.02 -25.32
CA SER A 1023 24.32 -2.61 -25.88
C SER A 1023 24.24 -2.46 -27.40
N ILE A 1024 25.23 -1.77 -27.98
CA ILE A 1024 25.41 -1.67 -29.42
C ILE A 1024 26.78 -2.24 -29.74
N GLN A 1025 26.82 -3.26 -30.59
CA GLN A 1025 28.03 -3.86 -31.16
C GLN A 1025 27.76 -4.07 -32.65
N ASP A 1026 28.70 -3.68 -33.52
CA ASP A 1026 28.58 -3.74 -34.98
C ASP A 1026 27.23 -3.19 -35.51
N PHE A 1027 26.75 -2.12 -34.87
CA PHE A 1027 25.45 -1.47 -35.09
C PHE A 1027 24.19 -2.29 -34.85
N HIS A 1028 24.36 -3.53 -34.40
CA HIS A 1028 23.28 -4.33 -33.87
C HIS A 1028 23.00 -3.95 -32.42
N THR A 1029 21.72 -3.67 -32.17
CA THR A 1029 21.20 -3.54 -30.81
C THR A 1029 21.16 -4.95 -30.22
N LEU A 1030 22.07 -5.21 -29.29
CA LEU A 1030 22.16 -6.49 -28.58
C LEU A 1030 21.44 -6.34 -27.24
N PHE A 1031 20.56 -7.31 -26.97
CA PHE A 1031 19.87 -7.41 -25.68
C PHE A 1031 20.57 -8.45 -24.82
N SER A 1032 21.16 -8.02 -23.71
CA SER A 1032 21.67 -8.90 -22.67
C SER A 1032 20.69 -8.96 -21.49
N ALA A 1033 20.83 -9.98 -20.64
CA ALA A 1033 20.21 -9.91 -19.33
C ALA A 1033 20.90 -8.80 -18.51
N ASN A 1034 20.19 -8.31 -17.49
CA ASN A 1034 20.71 -7.37 -16.51
C ASN A 1034 20.51 -7.95 -15.10
N GLU A 1035 21.00 -7.25 -14.08
CA GLU A 1035 20.92 -7.73 -12.70
C GLU A 1035 19.47 -8.00 -12.23
N ARG A 1036 18.49 -7.31 -12.83
CA ARG A 1036 17.06 -7.34 -12.53
C ARG A 1036 16.26 -8.36 -13.36
N THR A 1037 16.86 -9.02 -14.36
CA THR A 1037 16.17 -10.04 -15.18
C THR A 1037 15.73 -11.20 -14.29
N ARG A 1038 14.42 -11.40 -14.17
CA ARG A 1038 13.78 -12.40 -13.28
C ARG A 1038 12.85 -13.36 -14.02
N ARG A 1039 12.43 -13.05 -15.25
CA ARG A 1039 11.56 -13.96 -16.03
C ARG A 1039 11.77 -13.85 -17.53
N GLY A 1040 11.31 -14.87 -18.25
CA GLY A 1040 11.31 -14.95 -19.71
C GLY A 1040 12.31 -15.96 -20.27
N TRP A 1041 12.39 -15.97 -21.59
CA TRP A 1041 13.28 -16.80 -22.39
C TRP A 1041 14.14 -15.93 -23.31
N ARG A 1042 15.32 -16.42 -23.65
CA ARG A 1042 16.18 -15.92 -24.71
C ARG A 1042 16.61 -17.12 -25.55
N ALA A 1043 16.44 -17.06 -26.86
CA ALA A 1043 16.97 -18.05 -27.78
C ALA A 1043 17.64 -17.33 -28.96
N GLN A 1044 18.83 -17.74 -29.37
CA GLN A 1044 19.50 -17.35 -30.59
C GLN A 1044 19.92 -18.59 -31.35
N PHE A 1045 19.74 -18.57 -32.66
CA PHE A 1045 20.31 -19.52 -33.60
C PHE A 1045 20.98 -18.71 -34.69
N ALA A 1046 22.24 -18.98 -34.97
CA ALA A 1046 23.01 -18.30 -36.01
C ALA A 1046 23.77 -19.31 -36.85
N PHE A 1047 23.78 -19.08 -38.16
CA PHE A 1047 24.48 -19.89 -39.15
C PHE A 1047 25.30 -18.94 -40.03
N GLU A 1048 26.61 -19.15 -40.12
CA GLU A 1048 27.56 -18.40 -40.94
C GLU A 1048 28.16 -19.31 -42.02
N LEU A 1049 28.21 -18.83 -43.26
CA LEU A 1049 28.90 -19.44 -44.38
C LEU A 1049 30.10 -18.55 -44.75
N THR A 1050 31.33 -19.00 -44.49
CA THR A 1050 32.57 -18.21 -44.71
C THR A 1050 33.45 -18.82 -45.79
N GLY A 1051 33.98 -17.99 -46.70
CA GLY A 1051 34.86 -18.44 -47.78
C GLY A 1051 34.08 -19.03 -48.94
N GLN A 1052 34.09 -20.36 -49.09
CA GLN A 1052 33.31 -21.17 -50.03
C GLN A 1052 32.96 -20.46 -51.36
N TYR A 1053 31.66 -20.31 -51.65
CA TYR A 1053 31.12 -19.72 -52.87
C TYR A 1053 31.27 -18.19 -52.94
N PHE A 1054 31.74 -17.54 -51.88
CA PHE A 1054 31.85 -16.08 -51.75
C PHE A 1054 33.28 -15.55 -51.97
N GLY A 1055 34.28 -16.44 -51.96
CA GLY A 1055 35.71 -16.12 -52.04
C GLY A 1055 36.27 -15.58 -50.71
N GLY A 1056 37.57 -15.68 -50.49
CA GLY A 1056 38.23 -15.25 -49.26
C GLY A 1056 39.36 -16.19 -48.84
N ASP A 1057 40.10 -15.81 -47.80
CA ASP A 1057 41.28 -16.56 -47.32
C ASP A 1057 40.95 -17.53 -46.17
N TYR A 1058 39.73 -17.45 -45.61
CA TYR A 1058 39.22 -18.37 -44.60
C TYR A 1058 38.05 -19.15 -45.19
N ASP A 1059 37.97 -20.46 -44.90
CA ASP A 1059 36.95 -21.36 -45.45
C ASP A 1059 36.40 -22.26 -44.33
N PHE A 1060 35.19 -21.96 -43.87
CA PHE A 1060 34.48 -22.71 -42.81
C PHE A 1060 33.00 -22.32 -42.74
N ASN A 1061 32.14 -23.23 -42.31
CA ASN A 1061 30.78 -22.93 -41.87
C ASN A 1061 30.69 -22.98 -40.35
N PHE A 1062 29.92 -22.06 -39.78
CA PHE A 1062 29.88 -21.86 -38.34
C PHE A 1062 28.45 -21.78 -37.79
N TYR A 1063 28.11 -22.73 -36.92
CA TYR A 1063 26.78 -22.95 -36.38
C TYR A 1063 26.79 -22.56 -34.90
N ARG A 1064 25.90 -21.67 -34.48
CA ARG A 1064 25.81 -21.23 -33.08
C ARG A 1064 24.37 -21.29 -32.58
N PHE A 1065 24.19 -21.73 -31.34
CA PHE A 1065 22.94 -21.54 -30.62
C PHE A 1065 23.21 -21.07 -29.18
N GLU A 1066 22.30 -20.25 -28.66
CA GLU A 1066 22.24 -19.86 -27.26
C GLU A 1066 20.78 -19.97 -26.81
N ILE A 1067 20.49 -20.71 -25.75
CA ILE A 1067 19.17 -20.78 -25.13
C ILE A 1067 19.33 -20.47 -23.65
N ALA A 1068 18.65 -19.45 -23.15
CA ALA A 1068 18.63 -19.09 -21.74
C ALA A 1068 17.21 -18.91 -21.21
N ARG A 1069 17.00 -19.36 -19.97
CA ARG A 1069 15.72 -19.36 -19.25
C ARG A 1069 15.92 -18.75 -17.87
N TYR A 1070 15.11 -17.74 -17.56
CA TYR A 1070 15.09 -17.02 -16.29
C TYR A 1070 13.77 -17.36 -15.59
N THR A 1071 13.82 -18.08 -14.47
CA THR A 1071 12.62 -18.62 -13.81
C THR A 1071 12.53 -18.16 -12.37
N PRO A 1072 11.54 -17.33 -11.99
CA PRO A 1072 11.31 -17.02 -10.59
C PRO A 1072 10.77 -18.28 -9.90
N LEU A 1073 11.30 -18.60 -8.71
CA LEU A 1073 10.87 -19.75 -7.92
C LEU A 1073 9.81 -19.29 -6.90
N SER A 1074 10.24 -18.73 -5.78
CA SER A 1074 9.38 -18.11 -4.77
C SER A 1074 10.02 -16.84 -4.21
N GLY A 1075 9.22 -15.80 -3.96
CA GLY A 1075 9.68 -14.53 -3.39
C GLY A 1075 10.89 -13.92 -4.12
N PRO A 1076 12.05 -13.78 -3.46
CA PRO A 1076 13.28 -13.25 -4.06
C PRO A 1076 14.12 -14.26 -4.87
N HIS A 1077 13.78 -15.56 -4.87
CA HIS A 1077 14.58 -16.61 -5.50
C HIS A 1077 14.29 -16.75 -7.00
N ASN A 1078 15.35 -16.93 -7.78
CA ASN A 1078 15.29 -17.04 -9.24
C ASN A 1078 16.36 -18.03 -9.75
N LEU A 1079 15.99 -18.86 -10.72
CA LEU A 1079 16.86 -19.84 -11.37
C LEU A 1079 17.12 -19.45 -12.82
N ASN A 1080 18.40 -19.24 -13.15
CA ASN A 1080 18.88 -19.00 -14.49
C ASN A 1080 19.54 -20.26 -15.04
N ILE A 1081 19.17 -20.62 -16.28
CA ILE A 1081 19.82 -21.70 -17.04
C ILE A 1081 20.22 -21.10 -18.38
N ARG A 1082 21.45 -21.30 -18.83
CA ARG A 1082 21.91 -20.96 -20.19
C ARG A 1082 22.65 -22.15 -20.79
N VAL A 1083 22.32 -22.51 -22.01
CA VAL A 1083 23.04 -23.48 -22.84
C VAL A 1083 23.52 -22.76 -24.10
N THR A 1084 24.80 -22.92 -24.44
CA THR A 1084 25.41 -22.36 -25.64
C THR A 1084 26.17 -23.47 -26.36
N GLY A 1085 26.01 -23.58 -27.67
CA GLY A 1085 26.80 -24.47 -28.53
C GLY A 1085 27.29 -23.74 -29.75
N ASP A 1086 28.55 -23.91 -30.10
CA ASP A 1086 29.20 -23.28 -31.25
C ASP A 1086 30.01 -24.37 -31.98
N PHE A 1087 29.81 -24.57 -33.28
CA PHE A 1087 30.38 -25.67 -34.03
C PHE A 1087 30.93 -25.19 -35.37
N SER A 1088 32.10 -25.71 -35.75
CA SER A 1088 32.76 -25.43 -37.02
C SER A 1088 33.05 -26.72 -37.79
N ASP A 1089 32.68 -26.73 -39.07
CA ASP A 1089 32.94 -27.86 -39.98
C ASP A 1089 34.34 -27.85 -40.62
N ALA A 1090 35.17 -26.86 -40.26
CA ALA A 1090 36.60 -26.78 -40.59
C ALA A 1090 37.39 -26.08 -39.46
N PRO A 1091 38.74 -26.15 -39.43
CA PRO A 1091 39.55 -25.45 -38.44
C PRO A 1091 39.36 -23.93 -38.50
N LEU A 1092 39.14 -23.28 -37.35
CA LEU A 1092 38.94 -21.84 -37.26
C LEU A 1092 40.28 -21.09 -37.26
N PRO A 1093 40.38 -19.93 -37.93
CA PRO A 1093 41.57 -19.08 -37.80
C PRO A 1093 41.70 -18.56 -36.37
N ARG A 1094 42.93 -18.28 -35.91
CA ARG A 1094 43.24 -17.94 -34.50
C ARG A 1094 42.31 -16.91 -33.85
N GLN A 1095 41.90 -15.89 -34.60
CA GLN A 1095 41.02 -14.82 -34.12
C GLN A 1095 39.54 -15.20 -33.97
N ARG A 1096 39.13 -16.37 -34.48
CA ARG A 1096 37.79 -16.95 -34.38
C ARG A 1096 37.73 -18.15 -33.42
N LEU A 1097 38.86 -18.61 -32.88
CA LEU A 1097 38.92 -19.76 -31.98
C LEU A 1097 37.98 -19.62 -30.79
N LEU A 1098 37.35 -20.73 -30.43
CA LEU A 1098 36.40 -20.77 -29.33
C LEU A 1098 37.10 -21.06 -28.03
N HIS A 1099 36.86 -20.19 -27.06
CA HIS A 1099 37.53 -20.23 -25.78
C HIS A 1099 36.59 -20.60 -24.63
N LEU A 1100 37.17 -21.32 -23.66
CA LEU A 1100 36.58 -21.57 -22.34
C LEU A 1100 37.57 -21.20 -21.23
N GLY A 1101 36.99 -20.72 -20.13
CA GLY A 1101 37.69 -20.35 -18.91
C GLY A 1101 37.61 -18.85 -18.65
N GLY A 1102 37.19 -18.48 -17.44
CA GLY A 1102 37.03 -17.09 -17.02
C GLY A 1102 35.90 -16.33 -17.73
N GLY A 1103 35.75 -15.05 -17.36
CA GLY A 1103 34.65 -14.20 -17.81
C GLY A 1103 33.28 -14.86 -17.56
N ASN A 1104 32.35 -14.69 -18.50
CA ASN A 1104 31.05 -15.38 -18.47
C ASN A 1104 31.07 -16.70 -19.30
N THR A 1105 32.11 -17.55 -19.16
CA THR A 1105 32.10 -18.94 -19.70
C THR A 1105 32.07 -19.97 -18.58
N VAL A 1106 33.22 -20.53 -18.21
CA VAL A 1106 33.42 -21.40 -17.05
C VAL A 1106 34.31 -20.62 -16.08
N ARG A 1107 33.69 -19.95 -15.12
CA ARG A 1107 34.38 -19.14 -14.09
C ARG A 1107 35.32 -20.03 -13.26
N GLY A 1108 36.36 -19.50 -12.63
CA GLY A 1108 37.29 -20.32 -11.83
C GLY A 1108 38.43 -21.00 -12.60
N HIS A 1109 38.32 -21.22 -13.92
CA HIS A 1109 39.49 -21.45 -14.77
C HIS A 1109 40.15 -20.11 -15.19
N ASP A 1110 41.39 -20.16 -15.70
CA ASP A 1110 42.04 -18.96 -16.26
C ASP A 1110 41.30 -18.45 -17.50
N PHE A 1111 41.39 -17.14 -17.75
CA PHE A 1111 40.77 -16.51 -18.91
C PHE A 1111 41.29 -17.14 -20.21
N ASN A 1112 40.37 -17.65 -21.04
CA ASN A 1112 40.67 -18.35 -22.29
C ASN A 1112 41.65 -19.53 -22.12
N ARG A 1113 41.65 -20.23 -20.97
CA ARG A 1113 42.55 -21.35 -20.66
C ARG A 1113 42.52 -22.46 -21.71
N PHE A 1114 41.33 -22.74 -22.25
CA PHE A 1114 41.09 -23.77 -23.24
C PHE A 1114 40.67 -23.12 -24.57
N ALA A 1115 41.00 -23.77 -25.68
CA ALA A 1115 40.69 -23.34 -27.03
C ALA A 1115 40.28 -24.54 -27.89
N GLY A 1116 39.47 -24.31 -28.92
CA GLY A 1116 39.10 -25.29 -29.94
C GLY A 1116 38.30 -24.67 -31.09
N ASP A 1117 37.94 -25.49 -32.07
CA ASP A 1117 37.10 -25.11 -33.22
C ASP A 1117 35.60 -25.28 -32.93
N ASN A 1118 35.28 -26.01 -31.86
CA ASN A 1118 33.93 -26.31 -31.41
C ASN A 1118 33.83 -26.13 -29.89
N ARG A 1119 32.64 -25.78 -29.39
CA ARG A 1119 32.35 -25.50 -27.98
C ARG A 1119 30.94 -25.93 -27.60
N LEU A 1120 30.82 -26.47 -26.40
CA LEU A 1120 29.54 -26.61 -25.69
C LEU A 1120 29.68 -26.00 -24.28
N LEU A 1121 28.64 -25.31 -23.81
CA LEU A 1121 28.60 -24.63 -22.51
C LEU A 1121 27.19 -24.75 -21.90
N LEU A 1122 27.13 -25.02 -20.60
CA LEU A 1122 25.96 -24.92 -19.75
C LEU A 1122 26.34 -24.07 -18.53
N ASN A 1123 25.52 -23.07 -18.23
CA ASN A 1123 25.59 -22.31 -16.99
C ASN A 1123 24.26 -22.48 -16.25
N LEU A 1124 24.34 -22.92 -15.00
CA LEU A 1124 23.24 -22.98 -14.06
C LEU A 1124 23.55 -21.97 -12.96
N GLU A 1125 22.67 -21.01 -12.72
CA GLU A 1125 22.88 -19.95 -11.74
C GLU A 1125 21.61 -19.73 -10.92
N TYR A 1126 21.68 -20.04 -9.63
CA TYR A 1126 20.69 -19.67 -8.64
C TYR A 1126 20.95 -18.24 -8.18
N ARG A 1127 19.93 -17.39 -8.13
CA ARG A 1127 20.03 -15.99 -7.70
C ARG A 1127 18.97 -15.64 -6.66
N PHE A 1128 19.39 -14.94 -5.61
CA PHE A 1128 18.54 -14.29 -4.63
C PHE A 1128 18.58 -12.78 -4.90
N ILE A 1129 17.50 -12.22 -5.45
CA ILE A 1129 17.45 -10.86 -5.99
C ILE A 1129 16.52 -10.00 -5.13
N ARG A 1130 17.00 -8.87 -4.61
CA ARG A 1130 16.14 -7.85 -3.98
C ARG A 1130 16.36 -6.45 -4.52
N GLU A 1131 15.27 -5.71 -4.53
CA GLU A 1131 15.13 -4.38 -5.11
C GLU A 1131 14.34 -3.50 -4.14
N THR A 1132 14.81 -2.28 -3.94
CA THR A 1132 14.17 -1.19 -3.22
C THR A 1132 13.95 -0.06 -4.19
N ILE A 1133 12.69 0.35 -4.37
CA ILE A 1133 12.34 1.48 -5.25
C ILE A 1133 12.40 2.75 -4.41
N ARG A 1134 13.31 3.66 -4.75
CA ARG A 1134 13.29 5.03 -4.19
C ARG A 1134 12.31 5.84 -5.02
N ARG A 1135 11.39 6.57 -4.36
CA ARG A 1135 10.37 7.40 -5.04
C ARG A 1135 10.89 8.78 -5.46
N ASP A 1136 12.09 9.16 -5.01
CA ASP A 1136 12.79 10.36 -5.47
C ASP A 1136 14.32 10.18 -5.31
N PRO A 1137 15.11 10.21 -6.40
CA PRO A 1137 14.66 10.04 -7.80
C PRO A 1137 14.10 8.62 -8.03
N ASP A 1138 13.37 8.41 -9.14
CA ASP A 1138 12.82 7.12 -9.62
C ASP A 1138 13.93 6.09 -9.96
N ALA A 1139 14.68 5.67 -8.94
CA ALA A 1139 15.81 4.77 -9.06
C ALA A 1139 15.55 3.47 -8.30
N VAL A 1140 15.82 2.35 -8.95
CA VAL A 1140 15.78 1.02 -8.33
C VAL A 1140 17.17 0.67 -7.85
N ILE A 1141 17.34 0.60 -6.53
CA ILE A 1141 18.57 0.15 -5.89
C ILE A 1141 18.35 -1.30 -5.47
N GLY A 1142 19.26 -2.20 -5.80
CA GLY A 1142 19.11 -3.60 -5.46
C GLY A 1142 20.42 -4.32 -5.28
N TRP A 1143 20.32 -5.58 -4.87
CA TRP A 1143 21.45 -6.47 -4.77
C TRP A 1143 21.05 -7.92 -5.05
N THR A 1144 22.02 -8.72 -5.49
CA THR A 1144 21.84 -10.14 -5.75
C THR A 1144 22.94 -10.95 -5.06
N LEU A 1145 22.58 -12.10 -4.50
CA LEU A 1145 23.53 -13.17 -4.20
C LEU A 1145 23.31 -14.28 -5.22
N SER A 1146 24.38 -14.88 -5.74
CA SER A 1146 24.31 -15.98 -6.69
C SER A 1146 25.16 -17.18 -6.27
N CYS A 1147 24.70 -18.36 -6.67
CA CYS A 1147 25.47 -19.61 -6.63
C CYS A 1147 25.39 -20.19 -8.05
N PHE A 1148 26.51 -20.59 -8.64
CA PHE A 1148 26.53 -21.02 -10.04
C PHE A 1148 27.39 -22.26 -10.28
N LEU A 1149 26.91 -23.14 -11.14
CA LEU A 1149 27.62 -24.25 -11.75
C LEU A 1149 27.82 -23.90 -13.23
N ASP A 1150 29.06 -23.69 -13.65
CA ASP A 1150 29.38 -23.55 -15.06
C ASP A 1150 30.04 -24.84 -15.55
N THR A 1151 29.69 -25.34 -16.72
CA THR A 1151 30.31 -26.52 -17.32
C THR A 1151 30.40 -26.39 -18.83
N GLY A 1152 31.49 -26.84 -19.43
CA GLY A 1152 31.65 -26.79 -20.88
C GLY A 1152 32.81 -27.62 -21.39
N SER A 1153 32.84 -27.84 -22.69
CA SER A 1153 33.96 -28.50 -23.37
C SER A 1153 34.29 -27.78 -24.67
N VAL A 1154 35.57 -27.84 -25.08
CA VAL A 1154 36.06 -27.39 -26.38
C VAL A 1154 36.93 -28.49 -26.98
N TRP A 1155 36.87 -28.64 -28.30
CA TRP A 1155 37.62 -29.65 -29.05
C TRP A 1155 37.98 -29.13 -30.44
N TRP A 1156 38.96 -29.76 -31.08
CA TRP A 1156 39.43 -29.37 -32.40
C TRP A 1156 38.58 -30.02 -33.49
N HIS A 1157 38.60 -29.43 -34.68
CA HIS A 1157 37.99 -30.04 -35.86
C HIS A 1157 38.63 -31.42 -36.12
N GLY A 1158 37.79 -32.45 -36.32
CA GLY A 1158 38.21 -33.85 -36.48
C GLY A 1158 38.23 -34.69 -35.20
N ASP A 1159 38.14 -34.09 -34.00
CA ASP A 1159 37.89 -34.84 -32.76
C ASP A 1159 36.50 -35.50 -32.77
N THR A 1160 36.38 -36.68 -32.13
CA THR A 1160 35.09 -37.36 -31.88
C THR A 1160 34.71 -37.29 -30.39
N PRO A 1161 34.25 -36.13 -29.88
CA PRO A 1161 34.04 -35.90 -28.45
C PRO A 1161 32.91 -36.72 -27.82
N PHE A 1162 32.00 -37.28 -28.65
CA PHE A 1162 30.83 -38.05 -28.21
C PHE A 1162 30.96 -39.56 -28.50
N SER A 1163 32.18 -40.07 -28.71
CA SER A 1163 32.42 -41.47 -29.07
C SER A 1163 32.04 -42.47 -27.97
N ASN A 1164 32.20 -42.09 -26.69
CA ASN A 1164 31.57 -42.73 -25.55
C ASN A 1164 31.33 -41.71 -24.41
N LEU A 1165 30.53 -42.06 -23.41
CA LEU A 1165 30.17 -41.16 -22.32
C LEU A 1165 31.35 -40.83 -21.39
N GLU A 1166 32.23 -41.81 -21.13
CA GLU A 1166 33.37 -41.68 -20.22
C GLU A 1166 34.39 -40.65 -20.71
N THR A 1167 34.84 -40.78 -21.97
CA THR A 1167 35.77 -39.81 -22.59
C THR A 1167 35.15 -38.43 -22.78
N PHE A 1168 33.82 -38.33 -22.93
CA PHE A 1168 33.13 -37.04 -22.95
C PHE A 1168 33.17 -36.38 -21.56
N LEU A 1169 32.86 -37.12 -20.49
CA LEU A 1169 32.90 -36.61 -19.11
C LEU A 1169 34.31 -36.16 -18.70
N GLU A 1170 35.38 -36.85 -19.12
CA GLU A 1170 36.76 -36.41 -18.90
C GLU A 1170 37.13 -35.11 -19.65
N ARG A 1171 36.54 -34.89 -20.84
CA ARG A 1171 36.76 -33.69 -21.67
C ARG A 1171 35.98 -32.47 -21.18
N ILE A 1172 34.96 -32.64 -20.34
CA ILE A 1172 34.24 -31.53 -19.72
C ILE A 1172 35.14 -30.78 -18.72
N LYS A 1173 34.97 -29.46 -18.66
CA LYS A 1173 35.60 -28.54 -17.71
C LYS A 1173 34.47 -27.84 -16.97
N THR A 1174 34.38 -28.11 -15.67
CA THR A 1174 33.28 -27.65 -14.82
C THR A 1174 33.84 -26.80 -13.69
N SER A 1175 33.04 -25.86 -13.21
CA SER A 1175 33.34 -25.04 -12.06
C SER A 1175 32.09 -24.76 -11.24
N ILE A 1176 32.30 -24.44 -9.96
CA ILE A 1176 31.29 -23.78 -9.13
C ILE A 1176 31.85 -22.47 -8.61
N GLY A 1177 30.96 -21.49 -8.45
CA GLY A 1177 31.22 -20.32 -7.66
C GLY A 1177 30.01 -19.78 -6.90
N ILE A 1178 30.29 -18.77 -6.08
CA ILE A 1178 29.31 -17.89 -5.44
C ILE A 1178 29.68 -16.45 -5.74
N GLY A 1179 28.72 -15.55 -5.71
CA GLY A 1179 28.98 -14.13 -5.82
C GLY A 1179 27.90 -13.26 -5.21
N GLY A 1180 28.23 -11.98 -5.03
CA GLY A 1180 27.30 -10.93 -4.68
C GLY A 1180 27.44 -9.76 -5.63
N SER A 1181 26.33 -9.19 -6.10
CA SER A 1181 26.28 -7.94 -6.86
C SER A 1181 25.43 -6.89 -6.16
N VAL A 1182 25.86 -5.64 -6.16
CA VAL A 1182 25.03 -4.47 -5.85
C VAL A 1182 24.78 -3.71 -7.14
N PHE A 1183 23.57 -3.17 -7.32
CA PHE A 1183 23.22 -2.45 -8.53
C PHE A 1183 22.27 -1.26 -8.30
N ILE A 1184 22.38 -0.28 -9.21
CA ILE A 1184 21.52 0.90 -9.26
C ILE A 1184 21.03 1.06 -10.70
N ASP A 1185 19.71 1.08 -10.88
CA ASP A 1185 19.03 1.36 -12.14
C ASP A 1185 18.25 2.69 -12.02
N PRO A 1186 18.85 3.82 -12.43
CA PRO A 1186 18.24 5.14 -12.29
C PRO A 1186 17.28 5.52 -13.44
N PHE A 1187 17.17 4.72 -14.51
CA PHE A 1187 16.43 5.13 -15.73
C PHE A 1187 15.66 4.00 -16.45
N GLY A 1188 15.74 2.74 -16.00
CA GLY A 1188 14.96 1.59 -16.48
C GLY A 1188 15.31 1.05 -17.88
N ASN A 1189 15.86 1.90 -18.77
CA ASN A 1189 16.11 1.60 -20.18
C ASN A 1189 17.60 1.43 -20.53
N LEU A 1190 18.48 1.49 -19.53
CA LEU A 1190 19.94 1.39 -19.69
C LEU A 1190 20.49 0.24 -18.84
N ASN A 1191 21.72 -0.21 -19.13
CA ASN A 1191 22.39 -1.14 -18.22
C ASN A 1191 22.51 -0.48 -16.84
N PRO A 1192 22.08 -1.17 -15.76
CA PRO A 1192 22.28 -0.68 -14.41
C PRO A 1192 23.78 -0.54 -14.13
N TRP A 1193 24.13 0.39 -13.25
CA TRP A 1193 25.45 0.40 -12.64
C TRP A 1193 25.53 -0.79 -11.69
N SER A 1194 26.48 -1.70 -11.88
CA SER A 1194 26.65 -2.85 -10.98
C SER A 1194 28.10 -3.10 -10.62
N PHE A 1195 28.31 -3.48 -9.36
CA PHE A 1195 29.57 -3.99 -8.85
C PHE A 1195 29.32 -5.41 -8.34
N ALA A 1196 30.08 -6.39 -8.82
CA ALA A 1196 29.99 -7.77 -8.36
C ALA A 1196 31.34 -8.32 -7.93
N ILE A 1197 31.30 -9.09 -6.84
CA ILE A 1197 32.42 -9.89 -6.33
C ILE A 1197 31.99 -11.36 -6.40
N GLU A 1198 32.76 -12.19 -7.10
CA GLU A 1198 32.52 -13.63 -7.21
C GLU A 1198 33.78 -14.42 -6.86
N VAL A 1199 33.61 -15.67 -6.44
CA VAL A 1199 34.68 -16.63 -6.14
C VAL A 1199 34.35 -17.92 -6.88
N ALA A 1200 35.34 -18.58 -7.52
CA ALA A 1200 35.10 -19.84 -8.26
C ALA A 1200 36.34 -20.76 -8.36
N GLU A 1201 36.13 -22.10 -8.34
CA GLU A 1201 37.17 -23.16 -8.51
C GLU A 1201 36.84 -24.13 -9.66
N ALA A 1202 37.83 -24.88 -10.13
CA ALA A 1202 37.77 -25.82 -11.25
C ALA A 1202 37.64 -27.31 -10.82
N LEU A 1203 36.79 -28.10 -11.50
CA LEU A 1203 36.47 -29.49 -11.13
C LEU A 1203 37.48 -30.39 -11.83
N ASP A 1204 38.67 -30.46 -11.24
CA ASP A 1204 39.72 -31.39 -11.62
C ASP A 1204 40.28 -32.09 -10.38
N SER A 1205 41.25 -32.98 -10.59
CA SER A 1205 41.88 -33.79 -9.54
C SER A 1205 42.70 -32.98 -8.51
N SER A 1206 42.86 -31.66 -8.67
CA SER A 1206 43.62 -30.77 -7.76
C SER A 1206 42.75 -29.90 -6.84
N PHE A 1207 41.44 -30.01 -7.02
CA PHE A 1207 40.37 -29.38 -6.26
C PHE A 1207 40.60 -29.37 -4.71
N SER A 1208 40.62 -28.20 -4.02
CA SER A 1208 41.10 -28.17 -2.60
C SER A 1208 40.80 -26.97 -1.61
N LEU A 1209 39.94 -25.97 -1.90
CA LEU A 1209 39.76 -24.69 -1.11
C LEU A 1209 40.96 -23.77 -1.14
N ARG A 1210 42.10 -24.29 -1.54
CA ARG A 1210 43.33 -23.59 -1.31
C ARG A 1210 43.35 -22.36 -2.20
N ASN A 1211 43.24 -22.38 -3.53
CA ASN A 1211 43.69 -21.20 -4.31
C ASN A 1211 42.62 -20.39 -5.10
N PRO A 1212 41.73 -19.61 -4.45
CA PRO A 1212 40.68 -18.77 -5.05
C PRO A 1212 41.02 -17.98 -6.29
N LYS A 1213 40.18 -18.15 -7.32
CA LYS A 1213 39.95 -17.12 -8.31
C LYS A 1213 38.84 -16.22 -7.81
N LEU A 1214 39.26 -15.13 -7.16
CA LEU A 1214 38.42 -13.97 -6.93
C LEU A 1214 38.19 -13.27 -8.28
N ILE A 1215 36.94 -12.97 -8.59
CA ILE A 1215 36.49 -12.30 -9.81
C ILE A 1215 35.80 -11.01 -9.39
N LEU A 1216 36.19 -9.89 -9.98
CA LEU A 1216 35.55 -8.59 -9.79
C LEU A 1216 34.94 -8.18 -11.14
N ARG A 1217 33.67 -7.76 -11.14
CA ARG A 1217 32.96 -7.27 -12.34
C ARG A 1217 32.41 -5.87 -12.08
N PHE A 1218 32.63 -4.93 -12.99
CA PHE A 1218 32.30 -3.51 -12.86
C PHE A 1218 31.48 -3.03 -14.08
N SER A 1219 30.16 -3.14 -13.99
CA SER A 1219 29.26 -2.66 -15.06
C SER A 1219 29.01 -1.16 -14.90
N ARG A 1220 29.49 -0.35 -15.85
CA ARG A 1220 29.19 1.09 -16.00
C ARG A 1220 29.45 1.99 -14.77
N ILE A 1221 30.42 1.65 -13.93
CA ILE A 1221 30.84 2.54 -12.82
C ILE A 1221 31.62 3.77 -13.35
N PHE A 1222 32.06 3.72 -14.61
CA PHE A 1222 32.67 4.82 -15.37
C PHE A 1222 32.16 4.80 -16.82
#